data_AF-A0A9E3M5W5-F1
#
_entry.id   AF-A0A9E3M5W5-F1
#
_cell.length_a   1.000
_cell.length_b   1.000
_cell.length_c   1.000
_cell.angle_alpha   90.00
_cell.angle_beta   90.00
_cell.angle_gamma   90.00
#
_symmetry.space_group_name_H-M   'P 1'
#
loop_
_entity.id
_entity.type
_entity.pdbx_description
1 polymer ?
#
loop_
_entity_poly.entity_id
_entity_poly.type
_entity_poly.pdbx_seq_one_letter_code
_entity_poly.pdbx_strand_id
1 'polypeptide(L)'
;MRVLTTILILLVIPQACQRQNTSPNTPGKSQRDVITEKYPDAIMPGELRLTPTWHAVGIEIPFSGDANCNSEGRVYWRKSPDGAWRNGIDLTFNHKLGLAWSSVYPLEPGDSIILKVEFRDPAHDSKGVLEGTAATLRMNLQPSGGRTYYVSPNGRDTNRGGRRKPFRTLAAAADSARPGDIVVVRGGVYREGSLFAGIAGSPDAPIVFRAADGERPVLDSSIELPKDHHGWRHHEGQIYAAQLPFDWPEVASVAGDGLGYGYVAQDGKRMFYYKSLAALVDDSLNAPRAFYCDTTARVLYVRTGLVDQPWRHAYRIAGGRYGILFEGSRYVIVQGFEIAYYGEAAVAFKRGATGNVLIDCELHNVPWGVLLKDVETSGNAVWRCTIREPGLTEIPWSSVKASGYPRQGIMCSYAGWGNSFCYNEIDGFFDGIVPLSWKRPDDLRLHRDTDIMYNVIYNLGDDALELDGGGVNMRVHGNVIRNALTAVSLAPIERGPVYVTRNEATYMSMMFKLNVGGCTSYGPAYVWHNSGYGLNSGNGIAMIGLTAEQYSGVPCTNKHFANNAIIGNVRAVRNGADGNFLDYNAYWLVDGSRQGSFQWEGELYRSIDQFAASTGQETHGVYANPLFSSTPGLGQIPWKGYLDDQIGNYPLQNDPHDGDFSLQPGSPLIDAGVLIRGVNDNYSSGAPDIGALEFERDN
;
A
#
# COMPACT_ATOMS: atom_id res chain seq x y z
N MET A 1 -50.83 -10.72 36.23
CA MET A 1 -50.13 -12.01 36.07
C MET A 1 -48.74 -11.68 35.52
N ARG A 2 -47.65 -11.65 36.31
CA ARG A 2 -46.83 -12.80 36.77
C ARG A 2 -46.54 -13.73 35.56
N VAL A 3 -45.31 -14.00 35.14
CA VAL A 3 -44.23 -14.66 35.90
C VAL A 3 -42.88 -14.46 35.17
N LEU A 4 -41.82 -14.19 35.95
CA LEU A 4 -40.41 -14.35 35.58
C LEU A 4 -40.08 -15.83 35.33
N THR A 5 -39.31 -16.15 34.28
CA THR A 5 -38.68 -17.48 34.17
C THR A 5 -37.17 -17.34 34.08
N THR A 6 -36.54 -17.78 35.17
CA THR A 6 -35.12 -18.04 35.38
C THR A 6 -34.66 -19.24 34.56
N ILE A 7 -33.49 -19.17 33.92
CA ILE A 7 -32.73 -20.36 33.51
C ILE A 7 -31.37 -20.33 34.21
N LEU A 8 -31.20 -21.36 35.03
CA LEU A 8 -30.04 -21.72 35.83
C LEU A 8 -29.10 -22.58 34.96
N ILE A 9 -27.81 -22.26 34.87
CA ILE A 9 -26.80 -23.19 34.35
C ILE A 9 -25.90 -23.59 35.53
N LEU A 10 -25.95 -24.88 35.85
CA LEU A 10 -25.09 -25.55 36.83
C LEU A 10 -23.64 -25.61 36.32
N LEU A 11 -22.72 -25.10 37.12
CA LEU A 11 -21.30 -25.48 37.10
C LEU A 11 -21.10 -26.61 38.13
N VAL A 12 -20.64 -27.77 37.66
CA VAL A 12 -20.19 -28.88 38.51
C VAL A 12 -18.71 -28.67 38.84
N ILE A 13 -18.42 -28.48 40.12
CA ILE A 13 -17.09 -28.44 40.72
C ILE A 13 -16.73 -29.85 41.20
N PRO A 14 -15.53 -30.39 40.94
CA PRO A 14 -15.02 -31.53 41.70
C PRO A 14 -14.44 -31.05 43.04
N GLN A 15 -14.97 -31.57 44.15
CA GLN A 15 -14.43 -31.38 45.49
C GLN A 15 -13.07 -32.06 45.65
N ALA A 16 -12.16 -31.31 46.26
CA ALA A 16 -10.83 -31.74 46.67
C ALA A 16 -10.88 -32.72 47.85
N CYS A 17 -9.97 -33.71 47.83
CA CYS A 17 -9.60 -34.50 48.99
C CYS A 17 -8.60 -33.70 49.84
N GLN A 18 -8.92 -33.50 51.12
CA GLN A 18 -8.06 -32.83 52.10
C GLN A 18 -6.75 -33.58 52.33
N ARG A 19 -5.63 -32.85 52.37
CA ARG A 19 -4.48 -33.18 53.25
C ARG A 19 -4.11 -31.95 54.07
N GLN A 20 -3.74 -32.25 55.31
CA GLN A 20 -3.62 -31.37 56.46
C GLN A 20 -2.48 -30.35 56.36
N ASN A 21 -2.71 -29.22 57.02
CA ASN A 21 -1.76 -28.16 57.34
C ASN A 21 -0.43 -28.66 57.93
N THR A 22 0.66 -28.16 57.38
CA THR A 22 1.88 -27.79 58.13
C THR A 22 2.41 -26.45 57.60
N SER A 23 2.51 -25.45 58.48
CA SER A 23 3.16 -24.13 58.32
C SER A 23 2.49 -23.08 57.41
N PRO A 24 2.27 -21.83 57.88
CA PRO A 24 1.91 -20.72 57.00
C PRO A 24 3.16 -20.23 56.26
N ASN A 25 3.44 -20.80 55.09
CA ASN A 25 4.33 -20.12 54.16
C ASN A 25 3.57 -18.90 53.63
N THR A 26 3.96 -17.71 54.08
CA THR A 26 3.69 -16.46 53.36
C THR A 26 4.06 -16.71 51.89
N PRO A 27 3.20 -16.43 50.90
CA PRO A 27 3.63 -16.51 49.51
C PRO A 27 4.86 -15.60 49.37
N GLY A 28 6.02 -16.19 49.07
CA GLY A 28 7.21 -15.40 48.78
C GLY A 28 6.89 -14.45 47.64
N LYS A 29 7.37 -13.21 47.75
CA LYS A 29 7.27 -12.22 46.66
C LYS A 29 7.79 -12.87 45.38
N SER A 30 7.08 -12.69 44.26
CA SER A 30 7.58 -13.18 42.98
C SER A 30 8.90 -12.46 42.64
N GLN A 31 9.75 -13.07 41.80
CA GLN A 31 10.98 -12.41 41.35
C GLN A 31 10.69 -11.04 40.74
N ARG A 32 9.53 -10.90 40.06
CA ARG A 32 9.03 -9.64 39.52
C ARG A 32 8.80 -8.61 40.64
N ASP A 33 8.09 -8.98 41.70
CA ASP A 33 7.79 -8.09 42.83
C ASP A 33 9.07 -7.61 43.53
N VAL A 34 10.06 -8.50 43.68
CA VAL A 34 11.36 -8.16 44.28
C VAL A 34 12.14 -7.15 43.42
N ILE A 35 12.14 -7.33 42.10
CA ILE A 35 12.83 -6.39 41.19
C ILE A 35 12.09 -5.06 41.15
N THR A 36 10.76 -5.04 41.06
CA THR A 36 9.97 -3.80 41.04
C THR A 36 10.16 -2.97 42.32
N GLU A 37 10.27 -3.60 43.49
CA GLU A 37 10.56 -2.87 44.74
C GLU A 37 11.99 -2.32 44.80
N LYS A 38 12.96 -3.06 44.27
CA LYS A 38 14.38 -2.69 44.34
C LYS A 38 14.82 -1.73 43.23
N TYR A 39 14.20 -1.85 42.06
CA TYR A 39 14.49 -1.11 40.84
C TYR A 39 13.15 -0.67 40.20
N PRO A 40 12.48 0.34 40.77
CA PRO A 40 11.13 0.75 40.34
C PRO A 40 11.09 1.29 38.90
N ASP A 41 12.24 1.68 38.37
CA ASP A 41 12.41 2.24 37.02
C ASP A 41 12.81 1.17 35.98
N ALA A 42 13.18 -0.04 36.41
CA ALA A 42 13.62 -1.09 35.49
C ALA A 42 12.52 -1.51 34.50
N ILE A 43 12.88 -1.65 33.22
CA ILE A 43 12.01 -2.21 32.20
C ILE A 43 11.65 -3.64 32.50
N MET A 44 10.35 -3.96 32.39
CA MET A 44 9.76 -5.27 32.63
C MET A 44 9.07 -5.77 31.36
N PRO A 45 9.80 -6.41 30.43
CA PRO A 45 9.20 -6.89 29.19
C PRO A 45 8.23 -8.05 29.46
N GLY A 46 7.22 -8.15 28.62
CA GLY A 46 6.13 -9.11 28.71
C GLY A 46 6.43 -10.40 27.94
N GLU A 47 5.43 -10.86 27.19
CA GLU A 47 5.54 -11.99 26.27
C GLU A 47 6.02 -11.51 24.90
N LEU A 48 6.90 -12.27 24.26
CA LEU A 48 7.30 -12.05 22.87
C LEU A 48 6.19 -12.52 21.93
N ARG A 49 5.54 -11.59 21.22
CA ARG A 49 4.50 -11.91 20.23
C ARG A 49 5.06 -11.73 18.82
N LEU A 50 4.86 -12.76 17.99
CA LEU A 50 5.35 -12.83 16.62
C LEU A 50 4.19 -12.95 15.65
N THR A 51 4.18 -12.08 14.66
CA THR A 51 3.17 -12.06 13.59
C THR A 51 3.84 -12.32 12.26
N PRO A 52 3.80 -13.55 11.72
CA PRO A 52 4.32 -13.81 10.39
C PRO A 52 3.42 -13.18 9.32
N THR A 53 4.04 -12.54 8.35
CA THR A 53 3.46 -12.25 7.03
C THR A 53 4.16 -13.12 6.00
N TRP A 54 4.00 -12.82 4.72
CA TRP A 54 4.70 -13.55 3.66
C TRP A 54 6.18 -13.19 3.53
N HIS A 55 6.55 -11.94 3.80
CA HIS A 55 7.93 -11.46 3.62
C HIS A 55 8.55 -10.91 4.90
N ALA A 56 7.86 -11.07 6.04
CA ALA A 56 8.31 -10.51 7.30
C ALA A 56 7.81 -11.30 8.50
N VAL A 57 8.44 -11.05 9.64
CA VAL A 57 7.90 -11.36 10.96
C VAL A 57 7.83 -10.05 11.76
N GLY A 58 6.61 -9.63 12.10
CA GLY A 58 6.37 -8.53 13.03
C GLY A 58 6.61 -8.98 14.48
N ILE A 59 7.17 -8.09 15.28
CA ILE A 59 7.46 -8.28 16.70
C ILE A 59 6.62 -7.29 17.50
N GLU A 60 5.98 -7.77 18.56
CA GLU A 60 5.37 -6.94 19.60
C GLU A 60 5.68 -7.50 20.99
N ILE A 61 6.06 -6.61 21.90
CA ILE A 61 6.35 -6.95 23.29
C ILE A 61 5.67 -5.91 24.19
N PRO A 62 4.64 -6.27 24.98
CA PRO A 62 4.15 -5.39 26.02
C PRO A 62 5.18 -5.24 27.13
N PHE A 63 5.27 -4.09 27.77
CA PHE A 63 6.20 -3.85 28.88
C PHE A 63 5.60 -2.93 29.95
N SER A 64 6.22 -2.91 31.13
CA SER A 64 5.96 -1.97 32.22
C SER A 64 7.29 -1.46 32.81
N GLY A 65 7.29 -0.39 33.60
CA GLY A 65 8.52 0.24 34.08
C GLY A 65 9.08 1.24 33.06
N ASP A 66 10.38 1.54 33.15
CA ASP A 66 11.11 2.46 32.26
C ASP A 66 10.46 3.85 32.17
N ALA A 67 10.29 4.49 33.34
CA ALA A 67 9.63 5.78 33.44
C ALA A 67 10.49 6.92 32.87
N ASN A 68 11.82 6.74 32.86
CA ASN A 68 12.76 7.68 32.25
C ASN A 68 13.02 7.42 30.76
N CYS A 69 12.44 6.37 30.17
CA CYS A 69 12.48 6.06 28.74
C CYS A 69 13.90 5.89 28.20
N ASN A 70 14.76 5.17 28.94
CA ASN A 70 16.18 5.01 28.59
C ASN A 70 16.58 3.55 28.29
N SER A 71 15.61 2.64 28.16
CA SER A 71 15.90 1.26 27.80
C SER A 71 16.19 1.05 26.31
N GLU A 72 17.00 0.05 26.02
CA GLU A 72 17.27 -0.47 24.67
C GLU A 72 16.69 -1.88 24.52
N GLY A 73 16.26 -2.22 23.30
CA GLY A 73 15.86 -3.57 22.93
C GLY A 73 16.50 -3.99 21.61
N ARG A 74 17.43 -4.95 21.64
CA ARG A 74 18.16 -5.41 20.46
C ARG A 74 17.58 -6.69 19.93
N VAL A 75 17.29 -6.72 18.63
CA VAL A 75 16.75 -7.90 17.94
C VAL A 75 17.89 -8.63 17.23
N TYR A 76 17.85 -9.95 17.28
CA TYR A 76 18.70 -10.83 16.47
C TYR A 76 17.86 -11.96 15.92
N TRP A 77 18.24 -12.47 14.75
CA TRP A 77 17.54 -13.59 14.12
C TRP A 77 18.49 -14.46 13.31
N ARG A 78 18.04 -15.66 12.96
CA ARG A 78 18.71 -16.56 12.01
C ARG A 78 17.70 -17.43 11.30
N LYS A 79 18.04 -17.91 10.10
CA LYS A 79 17.29 -18.99 9.46
C LYS A 79 17.42 -20.28 10.30
N SER A 80 16.33 -21.01 10.44
CA SER A 80 16.26 -22.31 11.12
C SER A 80 16.58 -23.44 10.14
N PRO A 81 17.29 -24.52 10.55
CA PRO A 81 17.80 -24.76 11.90
C PRO A 81 19.20 -24.18 12.18
N ASP A 82 19.99 -23.89 11.14
CA ASP A 82 21.45 -23.76 11.21
C ASP A 82 22.02 -22.48 10.58
N GLY A 83 21.17 -21.49 10.29
CA GLY A 83 21.61 -20.19 9.80
C GLY A 83 22.50 -19.42 10.80
N ALA A 84 23.34 -18.53 10.29
CA ALA A 84 24.12 -17.60 11.11
C ALA A 84 23.21 -16.55 11.75
N TRP A 85 23.56 -16.12 12.97
CA TRP A 85 22.91 -15.00 13.63
C TRP A 85 23.17 -13.69 12.88
N ARG A 86 22.12 -12.92 12.69
CA ARG A 86 22.08 -11.61 12.07
C ARG A 86 21.44 -10.62 13.03
N ASN A 87 21.78 -9.34 12.91
CA ASN A 87 21.02 -8.31 13.61
C ASN A 87 19.62 -8.22 12.99
N GLY A 88 18.64 -7.87 13.81
CA GLY A 88 17.36 -7.34 13.38
C GLY A 88 17.28 -5.85 13.71
N ILE A 89 16.20 -5.22 13.26
CA ILE A 89 15.93 -3.82 13.60
C ILE A 89 15.68 -3.73 15.11
N ASP A 90 16.32 -2.79 15.77
CA ASP A 90 16.13 -2.59 17.21
C ASP A 90 14.68 -2.17 17.53
N LEU A 91 14.24 -2.39 18.76
CA LEU A 91 12.86 -2.11 19.18
C LEU A 91 12.55 -0.62 19.16
N THR A 92 11.40 -0.28 18.58
CA THR A 92 10.73 1.01 18.75
C THR A 92 9.81 0.94 19.96
N PHE A 93 10.11 1.73 21.00
CA PHE A 93 9.29 1.81 22.20
C PHE A 93 8.16 2.83 22.08
N ASN A 94 6.98 2.46 22.56
CA ASN A 94 5.86 3.35 22.78
C ASN A 94 5.44 3.29 24.25
N HIS A 95 6.04 4.16 25.06
CA HIS A 95 5.79 4.23 26.51
C HIS A 95 4.35 4.60 26.87
N LYS A 96 3.64 5.33 26.00
CA LYS A 96 2.22 5.65 26.20
C LYS A 96 1.35 4.40 26.19
N LEU A 97 1.70 3.42 25.35
CA LEU A 97 0.96 2.17 25.21
C LEU A 97 1.57 1.02 26.03
N GLY A 98 2.79 1.18 26.54
CA GLY A 98 3.55 0.08 27.14
C GLY A 98 3.80 -1.04 26.13
N LEU A 99 4.10 -0.69 24.88
CA LEU A 99 4.35 -1.63 23.78
C LEU A 99 5.67 -1.28 23.09
N ALA A 100 6.45 -2.31 22.76
CA ALA A 100 7.63 -2.20 21.92
C ALA A 100 7.46 -3.05 20.66
N TRP A 101 7.91 -2.52 19.52
CA TRP A 101 7.72 -3.16 18.21
C TRP A 101 9.01 -3.21 17.42
N SER A 102 9.10 -4.20 16.54
CA SER A 102 10.14 -4.29 15.51
C SER A 102 9.65 -5.21 14.39
N SER A 103 10.42 -5.35 13.32
CA SER A 103 10.17 -6.35 12.30
C SER A 103 11.47 -6.91 11.74
N VAL A 104 11.45 -8.20 11.40
CA VAL A 104 12.50 -8.86 10.60
C VAL A 104 11.99 -8.96 9.17
N TYR A 105 12.64 -8.25 8.25
CA TYR A 105 12.36 -8.25 6.81
C TYR A 105 13.60 -7.72 6.05
N PRO A 106 13.74 -8.01 4.75
CA PRO A 106 12.93 -8.95 3.97
C PRO A 106 13.26 -10.42 4.28
N LEU A 107 12.24 -11.27 4.21
CA LEU A 107 12.32 -12.74 4.27
C LEU A 107 11.62 -13.33 3.04
N GLU A 108 11.93 -14.59 2.71
CA GLU A 108 11.23 -15.30 1.65
C GLU A 108 9.96 -16.00 2.18
N PRO A 109 8.91 -16.16 1.37
CA PRO A 109 7.73 -16.94 1.75
C PRO A 109 8.08 -18.39 2.14
N GLY A 110 7.68 -18.80 3.34
CA GLY A 110 7.99 -20.11 3.91
C GLY A 110 9.32 -20.22 4.65
N ASP A 111 10.13 -19.15 4.73
CA ASP A 111 11.30 -19.10 5.59
C ASP A 111 10.92 -19.37 7.05
N SER A 112 11.68 -20.23 7.72
CA SER A 112 11.58 -20.45 9.16
C SER A 112 12.74 -19.75 9.87
N ILE A 113 12.45 -18.94 10.88
CA ILE A 113 13.45 -18.18 11.63
C ILE A 113 13.38 -18.46 13.13
N ILE A 114 14.53 -18.38 13.78
CA ILE A 114 14.64 -18.25 15.23
C ILE A 114 15.03 -16.80 15.51
N LEU A 115 14.34 -16.12 16.42
CA LEU A 115 14.72 -14.80 16.90
C LEU A 115 15.03 -14.81 18.38
N LYS A 116 15.80 -13.79 18.79
CA LYS A 116 15.95 -13.40 20.17
C LYS A 116 15.92 -11.88 20.34
N VAL A 117 15.46 -11.42 21.50
CA VAL A 117 15.41 -10.02 21.88
C VAL A 117 16.12 -9.84 23.22
N GLU A 118 17.09 -8.94 23.25
CA GLU A 118 17.89 -8.61 24.44
C GLU A 118 17.54 -7.20 24.91
N PHE A 119 17.16 -7.05 26.18
CA PHE A 119 16.87 -5.75 26.79
C PHE A 119 18.06 -5.24 27.59
N ARG A 120 18.26 -3.92 27.57
CA ARG A 120 19.22 -3.23 28.44
C ARG A 120 18.57 -2.01 29.05
N ASP A 121 18.68 -1.86 30.36
CA ASP A 121 18.20 -0.71 31.12
C ASP A 121 19.27 -0.30 32.14
N PRO A 122 19.72 0.98 32.15
CA PRO A 122 20.68 1.49 33.11
C PRO A 122 20.33 1.25 34.58
N ALA A 123 19.05 1.17 34.94
CA ALA A 123 18.59 0.87 36.29
C ALA A 123 18.76 -0.61 36.64
N HIS A 124 18.21 -1.51 35.80
CA HIS A 124 18.36 -2.98 35.92
C HIS A 124 17.65 -3.74 34.78
N ASP A 125 18.31 -4.73 34.19
CA ASP A 125 17.69 -5.65 33.21
C ASP A 125 16.78 -6.68 33.91
N SER A 126 15.48 -6.42 34.02
CA SER A 126 14.58 -7.25 34.86
C SER A 126 14.25 -8.64 34.28
N LYS A 127 14.44 -8.83 32.97
CA LYS A 127 14.31 -10.09 32.24
C LYS A 127 15.43 -10.18 31.23
N GLY A 128 16.03 -11.38 31.12
CA GLY A 128 17.09 -11.65 30.16
C GLY A 128 16.60 -11.74 28.71
N VAL A 129 17.20 -12.63 27.93
CA VAL A 129 16.88 -12.83 26.51
C VAL A 129 15.49 -13.45 26.34
N LEU A 130 14.64 -12.84 25.50
CA LEU A 130 13.41 -13.46 25.01
C LEU A 130 13.70 -14.18 23.69
N GLU A 131 13.22 -15.41 23.50
CA GLU A 131 13.43 -16.17 22.26
C GLU A 131 12.11 -16.69 21.69
N GLY A 132 12.06 -16.83 20.37
CA GLY A 132 10.89 -17.35 19.68
C GLY A 132 11.23 -17.90 18.29
N THR A 133 10.31 -18.68 17.72
CA THR A 133 10.42 -19.19 16.35
C THR A 133 9.17 -18.77 15.58
N ALA A 134 9.34 -18.38 14.33
CA ALA A 134 8.25 -18.06 13.42
C ALA A 134 8.58 -18.58 12.02
N ALA A 135 7.55 -18.82 11.21
CA ALA A 135 7.69 -19.10 9.80
C ALA A 135 6.82 -18.13 9.00
N THR A 136 7.38 -17.53 7.96
CA THR A 136 6.60 -16.69 7.05
C THR A 136 5.55 -17.53 6.33
N LEU A 137 4.47 -16.86 5.91
CA LEU A 137 3.35 -17.52 5.24
C LEU A 137 3.78 -18.07 3.88
N ARG A 138 3.17 -19.20 3.49
CA ARG A 138 3.35 -19.83 2.17
C ARG A 138 2.03 -19.86 1.41
N MET A 139 2.08 -19.59 0.11
CA MET A 139 0.91 -19.77 -0.76
C MET A 139 0.82 -21.23 -1.23
N ASN A 140 -0.32 -21.88 -1.00
CA ASN A 140 -0.58 -23.23 -1.50
C ASN A 140 -1.45 -23.18 -2.77
N LEU A 141 -0.82 -23.01 -3.94
CA LEU A 141 -1.52 -22.92 -5.23
C LEU A 141 -2.01 -24.29 -5.76
N GLN A 142 -1.53 -25.40 -5.18
CA GLN A 142 -1.87 -26.76 -5.58
C GLN A 142 -2.22 -27.59 -4.34
N PRO A 143 -3.34 -27.29 -3.67
CA PRO A 143 -3.76 -28.07 -2.52
C PRO A 143 -3.97 -29.54 -2.91
N SER A 144 -3.46 -30.45 -2.08
CA SER A 144 -3.63 -31.89 -2.27
C SER A 144 -4.94 -32.39 -1.68
N GLY A 145 -5.54 -33.42 -2.30
CA GLY A 145 -6.67 -34.15 -1.73
C GLY A 145 -8.06 -33.60 -2.07
N GLY A 146 -8.17 -32.46 -2.76
CA GLY A 146 -9.43 -31.95 -3.30
C GLY A 146 -9.78 -32.44 -4.70
N ARG A 147 -10.98 -32.07 -5.16
CA ARG A 147 -11.48 -32.32 -6.51
C ARG A 147 -10.99 -31.26 -7.49
N THR A 148 -10.98 -31.61 -8.77
CA THR A 148 -10.76 -30.65 -9.85
C THR A 148 -12.05 -30.45 -10.65
N TYR A 149 -12.54 -29.21 -10.69
CA TYR A 149 -13.63 -28.78 -11.55
C TYR A 149 -13.10 -28.02 -12.76
N TYR A 150 -13.90 -27.98 -13.82
CA TYR A 150 -13.60 -27.25 -15.04
C TYR A 150 -14.75 -26.33 -15.41
N VAL A 151 -14.43 -25.10 -15.82
CA VAL A 151 -15.37 -24.10 -16.31
C VAL A 151 -15.00 -23.70 -17.73
N SER A 152 -15.98 -23.55 -18.62
CA SER A 152 -15.78 -23.11 -20.00
C SER A 152 -17.01 -22.35 -20.50
N PRO A 153 -16.88 -21.32 -21.36
CA PRO A 153 -18.04 -20.61 -21.90
C PRO A 153 -19.02 -21.52 -22.69
N ASN A 154 -18.51 -22.64 -23.22
CA ASN A 154 -19.28 -23.66 -23.94
C ASN A 154 -19.82 -24.79 -23.04
N GLY A 155 -19.60 -24.70 -21.73
CA GLY A 155 -20.09 -25.64 -20.73
C GLY A 155 -21.59 -25.54 -20.47
N ARG A 156 -22.07 -26.26 -19.45
CA ARG A 156 -23.45 -26.18 -18.94
C ARG A 156 -23.44 -26.33 -17.43
N ASP A 157 -24.21 -25.51 -16.72
CA ASP A 157 -24.25 -25.56 -15.25
C ASP A 157 -25.00 -26.78 -14.69
N THR A 158 -25.71 -27.49 -15.56
CA THR A 158 -26.27 -28.82 -15.26
C THR A 158 -25.23 -29.95 -15.33
N ASN A 159 -24.01 -29.68 -15.80
CA ASN A 159 -22.92 -30.64 -15.73
C ASN A 159 -22.38 -30.75 -14.29
N ARG A 160 -21.53 -31.77 -14.04
CA ARG A 160 -20.85 -31.95 -12.74
C ARG A 160 -19.45 -31.32 -12.69
N GLY A 161 -19.11 -30.44 -13.64
CA GLY A 161 -17.82 -29.76 -13.69
C GLY A 161 -16.61 -30.62 -14.08
N GLY A 162 -16.79 -31.76 -14.75
CA GLY A 162 -15.66 -32.59 -15.20
C GLY A 162 -14.98 -32.05 -16.46
N ARG A 163 -13.73 -32.44 -16.73
CA ARG A 163 -12.95 -31.95 -17.89
C ARG A 163 -13.67 -32.00 -19.25
N ARG A 164 -14.44 -33.08 -19.50
CA ARG A 164 -15.22 -33.26 -20.75
C ARG A 164 -16.62 -32.63 -20.72
N LYS A 165 -17.13 -32.34 -19.53
CA LYS A 165 -18.45 -31.76 -19.28
C LYS A 165 -18.29 -30.66 -18.21
N PRO A 166 -17.68 -29.51 -18.58
CA PRO A 166 -17.40 -28.44 -17.64
C PRO A 166 -18.68 -27.69 -17.26
N PHE A 167 -18.64 -26.98 -16.12
CA PHE A 167 -19.61 -25.93 -15.83
C PHE A 167 -19.51 -24.82 -16.88
N ARG A 168 -20.59 -24.05 -17.05
CA ARG A 168 -20.58 -22.85 -17.88
C ARG A 168 -20.07 -21.65 -17.11
N THR A 169 -20.52 -21.49 -15.87
CA THR A 169 -20.29 -20.31 -15.04
C THR A 169 -19.30 -20.57 -13.90
N LEU A 170 -18.61 -19.51 -13.49
CA LEU A 170 -17.75 -19.49 -12.31
C LEU A 170 -18.59 -19.61 -11.04
N ALA A 171 -19.78 -18.99 -11.00
CA ALA A 171 -20.71 -19.11 -9.89
C ALA A 171 -21.11 -20.58 -9.61
N ALA A 172 -21.50 -21.35 -10.63
CA ALA A 172 -21.86 -22.76 -10.44
C ALA A 172 -20.69 -23.61 -9.93
N ALA A 173 -19.46 -23.31 -10.37
CA ALA A 173 -18.27 -23.95 -9.86
C ALA A 173 -17.98 -23.56 -8.40
N ALA A 174 -18.16 -22.29 -8.03
CA ALA A 174 -17.99 -21.80 -6.67
C ALA A 174 -18.97 -22.45 -5.69
N ASP A 175 -20.24 -22.60 -6.07
CA ASP A 175 -21.26 -23.29 -5.27
C ASP A 175 -20.89 -24.77 -5.00
N SER A 176 -20.15 -25.37 -5.95
CA SER A 176 -19.73 -26.78 -5.89
C SER A 176 -18.40 -26.99 -5.16
N ALA A 177 -17.52 -25.99 -5.15
CA ALA A 177 -16.17 -26.10 -4.60
C ALA A 177 -16.17 -26.20 -3.07
N ARG A 178 -15.23 -26.97 -2.54
CA ARG A 178 -15.00 -27.21 -1.11
C ARG A 178 -13.52 -27.01 -0.79
N PRO A 179 -13.13 -26.83 0.49
CA PRO A 179 -11.73 -26.65 0.88
C PRO A 179 -10.80 -27.67 0.21
N GLY A 180 -9.73 -27.19 -0.43
CA GLY A 180 -8.76 -28.00 -1.16
C GLY A 180 -9.08 -28.25 -2.63
N ASP A 181 -10.28 -27.90 -3.10
CA ASP A 181 -10.66 -28.07 -4.51
C ASP A 181 -9.96 -27.04 -5.42
N ILE A 182 -9.75 -27.46 -6.68
CA ILE A 182 -9.20 -26.62 -7.75
C ILE A 182 -10.24 -26.47 -8.85
N VAL A 183 -10.55 -25.24 -9.24
CA VAL A 183 -11.39 -24.90 -10.37
C VAL A 183 -10.50 -24.39 -11.51
N VAL A 184 -10.38 -25.18 -12.57
CA VAL A 184 -9.64 -24.84 -13.79
C VAL A 184 -10.57 -24.15 -14.79
N VAL A 185 -10.24 -22.92 -15.15
CA VAL A 185 -11.10 -22.06 -15.97
C VAL A 185 -10.48 -21.91 -17.35
N ARG A 186 -11.24 -22.31 -18.38
CA ARG A 186 -10.80 -22.26 -19.77
C ARG A 186 -10.86 -20.82 -20.29
N GLY A 187 -10.08 -20.54 -21.33
CA GLY A 187 -10.07 -19.24 -21.99
C GLY A 187 -11.43 -18.87 -22.58
N GLY A 188 -11.71 -17.57 -22.56
CA GLY A 188 -12.93 -16.99 -23.10
C GLY A 188 -13.57 -15.96 -22.16
N VAL A 189 -14.65 -15.35 -22.62
CA VAL A 189 -15.30 -14.22 -21.94
C VAL A 189 -16.43 -14.71 -21.04
N TYR A 190 -16.39 -14.29 -19.78
CA TYR A 190 -17.34 -14.57 -18.72
C TYR A 190 -17.98 -13.26 -18.26
N ARG A 191 -19.27 -13.10 -18.53
CA ARG A 191 -20.06 -11.92 -18.14
C ARG A 191 -20.73 -12.16 -16.79
N GLU A 192 -19.91 -12.43 -15.78
CA GLU A 192 -20.30 -12.64 -14.38
C GLU A 192 -19.71 -11.51 -13.52
N GLY A 193 -20.09 -11.40 -12.24
CA GLY A 193 -19.56 -10.37 -11.35
C GLY A 193 -19.93 -10.64 -9.90
N SER A 194 -19.26 -9.94 -8.99
CA SER A 194 -19.39 -10.12 -7.54
C SER A 194 -19.20 -11.58 -7.11
N LEU A 195 -18.24 -12.26 -7.73
CA LEU A 195 -17.97 -13.68 -7.49
C LEU A 195 -17.29 -13.90 -6.13
N PHE A 196 -17.53 -15.09 -5.56
CA PHE A 196 -16.80 -15.66 -4.42
C PHE A 196 -17.12 -15.08 -3.03
N ALA A 197 -18.21 -14.33 -2.86
CA ALA A 197 -18.66 -13.90 -1.54
C ALA A 197 -18.97 -15.12 -0.63
N GLY A 198 -18.49 -15.08 0.61
CA GLY A 198 -18.75 -16.08 1.65
C GLY A 198 -18.14 -17.47 1.44
N ILE A 199 -17.43 -17.72 0.34
CA ILE A 199 -16.76 -19.00 0.11
C ILE A 199 -15.53 -19.12 1.02
N ALA A 200 -15.32 -20.30 1.60
CA ALA A 200 -14.31 -20.52 2.63
C ALA A 200 -13.53 -21.81 2.39
N GLY A 201 -12.22 -21.67 2.19
CA GLY A 201 -11.21 -22.70 2.36
C GLY A 201 -10.60 -22.66 3.77
N SER A 202 -9.38 -23.17 3.89
CA SER A 202 -8.54 -23.08 5.09
C SER A 202 -7.08 -22.84 4.70
N PRO A 203 -6.18 -22.45 5.64
CA PRO A 203 -4.76 -22.26 5.32
C PRO A 203 -4.09 -23.45 4.62
N ASP A 204 -4.43 -24.67 5.05
CA ASP A 204 -3.85 -25.90 4.49
C ASP A 204 -4.62 -26.44 3.26
N ALA A 205 -5.88 -26.03 3.10
CA ALA A 205 -6.75 -26.45 2.01
C ALA A 205 -7.52 -25.23 1.44
N PRO A 206 -6.82 -24.30 0.75
CA PRO A 206 -7.48 -23.20 0.05
C PRO A 206 -8.36 -23.71 -1.09
N ILE A 207 -9.27 -22.85 -1.58
CA ILE A 207 -10.01 -23.11 -2.81
C ILE A 207 -9.35 -22.30 -3.93
N VAL A 208 -8.91 -22.97 -4.99
CA VAL A 208 -8.11 -22.34 -6.05
C VAL A 208 -8.92 -22.23 -7.33
N PHE A 209 -9.20 -21.01 -7.78
CA PHE A 209 -9.67 -20.72 -9.14
C PHE A 209 -8.48 -20.29 -9.98
N ARG A 210 -8.14 -21.06 -11.00
CA ARG A 210 -7.00 -20.77 -11.86
C ARG A 210 -7.35 -20.86 -13.34
N ALA A 211 -6.71 -20.02 -14.14
CA ALA A 211 -6.66 -20.21 -15.58
C ALA A 211 -6.12 -21.60 -15.93
N ALA A 212 -6.66 -22.19 -17.00
CA ALA A 212 -6.07 -23.35 -17.63
C ALA A 212 -4.73 -22.98 -18.26
N ASP A 213 -3.78 -23.91 -18.26
CA ASP A 213 -2.42 -23.67 -18.74
C ASP A 213 -2.42 -23.09 -20.17
N GLY A 214 -1.79 -21.91 -20.33
CA GLY A 214 -1.70 -21.19 -21.61
C GLY A 214 -3.01 -20.54 -22.09
N GLU A 215 -4.07 -20.55 -21.29
CA GLU A 215 -5.34 -19.90 -21.59
C GLU A 215 -5.54 -18.67 -20.66
N ARG A 216 -6.37 -17.71 -21.10
CA ARG A 216 -6.69 -16.49 -20.34
C ARG A 216 -8.21 -16.33 -20.21
N PRO A 217 -8.81 -16.67 -19.06
CA PRO A 217 -10.20 -16.36 -18.75
C PRO A 217 -10.38 -14.85 -18.56
N VAL A 218 -11.45 -14.30 -19.14
CA VAL A 218 -11.74 -12.86 -19.11
C VAL A 218 -13.05 -12.61 -18.41
N LEU A 219 -12.99 -11.97 -17.24
CA LEU A 219 -14.15 -11.38 -16.57
C LEU A 219 -14.38 -9.98 -17.13
N ASP A 220 -15.42 -9.82 -17.94
CA ASP A 220 -15.74 -8.55 -18.61
C ASP A 220 -17.24 -8.27 -18.46
N SER A 221 -17.58 -7.16 -17.78
CA SER A 221 -18.98 -6.74 -17.62
C SER A 221 -19.42 -5.62 -18.55
N SER A 222 -18.61 -5.29 -19.56
CA SER A 222 -18.91 -4.21 -20.49
C SER A 222 -20.21 -4.43 -21.26
N ILE A 223 -20.97 -3.35 -21.36
CA ILE A 223 -22.08 -3.16 -22.28
C ILE A 223 -21.55 -2.28 -23.41
N GLU A 224 -21.49 -2.83 -24.62
CA GLU A 224 -21.03 -2.10 -25.80
C GLU A 224 -22.16 -1.29 -26.43
N LEU A 225 -21.91 -0.02 -26.71
CA LEU A 225 -22.82 0.77 -27.54
C LEU A 225 -22.54 0.52 -29.03
N PRO A 226 -23.57 0.29 -29.87
CA PRO A 226 -23.39 0.13 -31.30
C PRO A 226 -22.72 1.36 -31.93
N LYS A 227 -21.80 1.12 -32.87
CA LYS A 227 -21.26 2.16 -33.76
C LYS A 227 -22.30 2.52 -34.83
N ASP A 228 -23.39 3.14 -34.41
CA ASP A 228 -24.48 3.56 -35.28
C ASP A 228 -24.68 5.07 -35.20
N HIS A 229 -24.49 5.75 -36.34
CA HIS A 229 -24.75 7.19 -36.47
C HIS A 229 -26.17 7.57 -36.06
N HIS A 230 -27.17 6.73 -36.37
CA HIS A 230 -28.59 7.05 -36.12
C HIS A 230 -28.97 7.05 -34.64
N GLY A 231 -28.16 6.44 -33.79
CA GLY A 231 -28.35 6.41 -32.34
C GLY A 231 -27.92 7.69 -31.62
N TRP A 232 -27.18 8.58 -32.30
CA TRP A 232 -26.63 9.79 -31.72
C TRP A 232 -27.36 11.05 -32.20
N ARG A 233 -27.60 11.98 -31.29
CA ARG A 233 -28.15 13.31 -31.58
C ARG A 233 -27.20 14.36 -31.07
N HIS A 234 -26.94 15.39 -31.87
CA HIS A 234 -26.25 16.57 -31.38
C HIS A 234 -27.10 17.23 -30.28
N HIS A 235 -26.45 17.64 -29.18
CA HIS A 235 -27.11 18.32 -28.07
C HIS A 235 -26.70 19.79 -28.02
N GLU A 236 -25.43 20.07 -27.72
CA GLU A 236 -24.85 21.41 -27.63
C GLU A 236 -23.33 21.35 -27.77
N GLY A 237 -22.70 22.32 -28.45
CA GLY A 237 -21.24 22.34 -28.60
C GLY A 237 -20.70 21.02 -29.18
N GLN A 238 -19.76 20.40 -28.47
CA GLN A 238 -19.18 19.07 -28.79
C GLN A 238 -19.88 17.91 -28.05
N ILE A 239 -21.07 18.15 -27.50
CA ILE A 239 -21.83 17.17 -26.72
C ILE A 239 -22.88 16.51 -27.60
N TYR A 240 -22.89 15.19 -27.57
CA TYR A 240 -23.87 14.35 -28.24
C TYR A 240 -24.57 13.44 -27.24
N ALA A 241 -25.82 13.11 -27.54
CA ALA A 241 -26.67 12.28 -26.71
C ALA A 241 -27.03 10.98 -27.43
N ALA A 242 -26.99 9.86 -26.70
CA ALA A 242 -27.49 8.57 -27.13
C ALA A 242 -28.54 8.04 -26.14
N GLN A 243 -29.68 7.59 -26.68
CA GLN A 243 -30.68 6.88 -25.88
C GLN A 243 -30.18 5.47 -25.59
N LEU A 244 -30.10 5.13 -24.30
CA LEU A 244 -29.72 3.78 -23.86
C LEU A 244 -30.94 2.84 -23.92
N PRO A 245 -30.80 1.62 -24.47
CA PRO A 245 -31.86 0.62 -24.50
C PRO A 245 -31.98 -0.15 -23.17
N PHE A 246 -31.23 0.23 -22.14
CA PHE A 246 -31.17 -0.40 -20.82
C PHE A 246 -31.15 0.67 -19.73
N ASP A 247 -31.53 0.27 -18.51
CA ASP A 247 -31.34 1.09 -17.32
C ASP A 247 -29.85 1.22 -16.98
N TRP A 248 -29.43 2.40 -16.49
CA TRP A 248 -28.04 2.59 -16.09
C TRP A 248 -27.64 1.60 -15.00
N PRO A 249 -26.51 0.87 -15.15
CA PRO A 249 -26.09 -0.12 -14.18
C PRO A 249 -25.92 0.46 -12.77
N GLU A 250 -26.44 -0.22 -11.75
CA GLU A 250 -26.22 0.15 -10.34
C GLU A 250 -24.84 -0.33 -9.87
N VAL A 251 -23.80 0.43 -10.23
CA VAL A 251 -22.40 -0.06 -10.17
C VAL A 251 -21.51 0.64 -9.17
N ALA A 252 -22.03 1.42 -8.21
CA ALA A 252 -21.20 1.98 -7.13
C ALA A 252 -21.94 2.24 -5.81
N SER A 253 -21.22 2.17 -4.69
CA SER A 253 -21.65 2.76 -3.43
C SER A 253 -21.66 4.28 -3.49
N VAL A 254 -22.77 4.83 -3.00
CA VAL A 254 -23.04 6.23 -2.69
C VAL A 254 -21.92 6.84 -1.84
N ALA A 255 -21.01 7.61 -2.44
CA ALA A 255 -20.14 8.51 -1.70
C ALA A 255 -20.94 9.76 -1.29
N GLY A 256 -21.95 9.60 -0.43
CA GLY A 256 -22.72 10.71 0.15
C GLY A 256 -23.52 11.62 -0.79
N ASP A 257 -23.40 11.48 -2.13
CA ASP A 257 -24.02 12.37 -3.12
C ASP A 257 -25.03 11.69 -4.07
N GLY A 258 -25.39 10.43 -3.78
CA GLY A 258 -26.54 9.77 -4.40
C GLY A 258 -26.34 9.22 -5.82
N LEU A 259 -25.19 9.40 -6.46
CA LEU A 259 -24.96 8.92 -7.83
C LEU A 259 -23.69 8.08 -7.94
N GLY A 260 -23.88 6.80 -8.22
CA GLY A 260 -22.80 5.92 -8.62
C GLY A 260 -22.26 6.33 -9.98
N TYR A 261 -21.05 6.87 -10.01
CA TYR A 261 -20.44 7.47 -11.19
C TYR A 261 -20.28 6.53 -12.40
N GLY A 262 -20.37 5.22 -12.18
CA GLY A 262 -20.15 4.20 -13.21
C GLY A 262 -18.76 4.28 -13.84
N TYR A 263 -18.61 3.62 -14.99
CA TYR A 263 -17.40 3.68 -15.78
C TYR A 263 -17.77 3.62 -17.26
N VAL A 264 -17.26 4.57 -18.04
CA VAL A 264 -17.39 4.60 -19.50
C VAL A 264 -16.00 4.72 -20.10
N ALA A 265 -15.70 3.85 -21.06
CA ALA A 265 -14.53 3.99 -21.91
C ALA A 265 -14.94 4.33 -23.33
N GLN A 266 -14.15 5.20 -23.96
CA GLN A 266 -14.15 5.48 -25.40
C GLN A 266 -12.85 4.93 -25.98
N ASP A 267 -12.94 3.99 -26.92
CA ASP A 267 -11.79 3.30 -27.54
C ASP A 267 -10.81 2.71 -26.52
N GLY A 268 -11.35 2.15 -25.43
CA GLY A 268 -10.56 1.55 -24.35
C GLY A 268 -9.92 2.54 -23.38
N LYS A 269 -10.18 3.84 -23.50
CA LYS A 269 -9.71 4.88 -22.57
C LYS A 269 -10.84 5.45 -21.74
N ARG A 270 -10.61 5.69 -20.45
CA ARG A 270 -11.56 6.31 -19.52
C ARG A 270 -12.12 7.61 -20.06
N MET A 271 -13.44 7.77 -19.95
CA MET A 271 -14.12 9.05 -20.04
C MET A 271 -14.31 9.63 -18.63
N PHE A 272 -14.17 10.95 -18.49
CA PHE A 272 -14.31 11.64 -17.21
C PHE A 272 -15.78 11.94 -16.88
N TYR A 273 -16.22 11.59 -15.68
CA TYR A 273 -17.62 11.75 -15.28
C TYR A 273 -17.93 13.17 -14.80
N TYR A 274 -19.08 13.71 -15.23
CA TYR A 274 -19.67 14.96 -14.72
C TYR A 274 -20.95 14.67 -13.93
N LYS A 275 -21.16 15.39 -12.82
CA LYS A 275 -22.31 15.19 -11.92
C LYS A 275 -23.67 15.61 -12.50
N SER A 276 -23.68 16.47 -13.51
CA SER A 276 -24.90 16.95 -14.17
C SER A 276 -24.63 17.31 -15.62
N LEU A 277 -25.68 17.31 -16.45
CA LEU A 277 -25.62 17.80 -17.82
C LEU A 277 -25.17 19.27 -17.88
N ALA A 278 -25.68 20.10 -16.97
CA ALA A 278 -25.30 21.51 -16.88
C ALA A 278 -23.80 21.68 -16.61
N ALA A 279 -23.21 20.89 -15.72
CA ALA A 279 -21.77 20.93 -15.46
C ALA A 279 -20.95 20.44 -16.67
N LEU A 280 -21.45 19.44 -17.42
CA LEU A 280 -20.79 18.98 -18.65
C LEU A 280 -20.80 20.07 -19.74
N VAL A 281 -21.93 20.76 -19.90
CA VAL A 281 -22.10 21.88 -20.85
C VAL A 281 -21.21 23.07 -20.49
N ASP A 282 -21.19 23.45 -19.20
CA ASP A 282 -20.33 24.52 -18.67
C ASP A 282 -18.84 24.16 -18.69
N ASP A 283 -18.53 22.87 -18.83
CA ASP A 283 -17.19 22.31 -18.74
C ASP A 283 -16.43 22.70 -17.46
N SER A 284 -17.12 22.67 -16.32
CA SER A 284 -16.58 23.15 -15.03
C SER A 284 -15.33 22.42 -14.53
N LEU A 285 -15.01 21.26 -15.11
CA LEU A 285 -13.82 20.45 -14.79
C LEU A 285 -12.79 20.46 -15.93
N ASN A 286 -13.01 21.13 -17.06
CA ASN A 286 -12.08 21.20 -18.20
C ASN A 286 -11.54 19.83 -18.68
N ALA A 287 -12.37 18.78 -18.60
CA ALA A 287 -11.96 17.43 -18.98
C ALA A 287 -12.25 17.20 -20.48
N PRO A 288 -11.24 16.85 -21.30
CA PRO A 288 -11.41 16.78 -22.75
C PRO A 288 -12.42 15.68 -23.14
N ARG A 289 -12.21 14.48 -22.62
CA ARG A 289 -13.06 13.31 -22.87
C ARG A 289 -13.95 13.07 -21.66
N ALA A 290 -15.25 13.26 -21.82
CA ALA A 290 -16.16 13.33 -20.68
C ALA A 290 -17.55 12.78 -20.98
N PHE A 291 -18.27 12.41 -19.92
CA PHE A 291 -19.65 11.96 -20.04
C PHE A 291 -20.50 12.40 -18.84
N TYR A 292 -21.81 12.44 -19.07
CA TYR A 292 -22.86 12.47 -18.06
C TYR A 292 -23.95 11.51 -18.48
N CYS A 293 -24.55 10.78 -17.54
CA CYS A 293 -25.73 9.96 -17.84
C CYS A 293 -26.92 10.48 -17.04
N ASP A 294 -28.00 10.83 -17.74
CA ASP A 294 -29.32 10.92 -17.12
C ASP A 294 -29.86 9.50 -16.97
N THR A 295 -29.75 8.96 -15.76
CA THR A 295 -30.16 7.57 -15.46
C THR A 295 -31.67 7.39 -15.50
N THR A 296 -32.46 8.46 -15.30
CA THR A 296 -33.92 8.42 -15.32
C THR A 296 -34.44 8.43 -16.75
N ALA A 297 -33.91 9.34 -17.57
CA ALA A 297 -34.24 9.41 -19.00
C ALA A 297 -33.51 8.33 -19.82
N ARG A 298 -32.52 7.65 -19.22
CA ARG A 298 -31.62 6.69 -19.86
C ARG A 298 -30.87 7.30 -21.05
N VAL A 299 -30.36 8.50 -20.89
CA VAL A 299 -29.64 9.22 -21.94
C VAL A 299 -28.18 9.40 -21.52
N LEU A 300 -27.27 8.88 -22.34
CA LEU A 300 -25.84 9.12 -22.19
C LEU A 300 -25.45 10.34 -23.03
N TYR A 301 -24.90 11.35 -22.36
CA TYR A 301 -24.30 12.52 -22.98
C TYR A 301 -22.78 12.36 -22.98
N VAL A 302 -22.14 12.56 -24.13
CA VAL A 302 -20.70 12.40 -24.29
C VAL A 302 -20.08 13.63 -24.94
N ARG A 303 -18.88 13.98 -24.49
CA ARG A 303 -17.93 14.84 -25.19
C ARG A 303 -16.68 14.00 -25.48
N THR A 304 -16.33 13.85 -26.76
CA THR A 304 -15.33 12.86 -27.21
C THR A 304 -13.88 13.26 -26.98
N GLY A 305 -13.64 14.52 -26.58
CA GLY A 305 -12.31 15.13 -26.46
C GLY A 305 -11.62 15.44 -27.78
N LEU A 306 -12.26 15.14 -28.90
CA LEU A 306 -11.85 15.49 -30.26
C LEU A 306 -13.00 16.23 -30.96
N VAL A 307 -12.73 16.85 -32.11
CA VAL A 307 -13.79 17.36 -33.01
C VAL A 307 -14.46 16.23 -33.82
N ASP A 308 -14.14 14.97 -33.51
CA ASP A 308 -14.69 13.79 -34.14
C ASP A 308 -16.08 13.44 -33.60
N GLN A 309 -16.89 12.86 -34.48
CA GLN A 309 -18.26 12.49 -34.18
C GLN A 309 -18.34 11.22 -33.32
N PRO A 310 -19.32 11.12 -32.40
CA PRO A 310 -19.35 10.05 -31.40
C PRO A 310 -19.47 8.65 -32.01
N TRP A 311 -20.17 8.47 -33.13
CA TRP A 311 -20.35 7.16 -33.78
C TRP A 311 -19.08 6.57 -34.43
N ARG A 312 -17.96 7.31 -34.48
CA ARG A 312 -16.66 6.78 -34.92
C ARG A 312 -15.97 5.95 -33.83
N HIS A 313 -16.35 6.16 -32.57
CA HIS A 313 -15.70 5.58 -31.42
C HIS A 313 -16.46 4.35 -30.89
N ALA A 314 -15.75 3.42 -30.24
CA ALA A 314 -16.35 2.34 -29.49
C ALA A 314 -16.57 2.78 -28.04
N TYR A 315 -17.79 2.61 -27.51
CA TYR A 315 -18.05 2.86 -26.09
C TYR A 315 -18.32 1.57 -25.35
N ARG A 316 -17.69 1.44 -24.19
CA ARG A 316 -17.94 0.37 -23.21
C ARG A 316 -18.37 0.97 -21.90
N ILE A 317 -19.55 0.57 -21.43
CA ILE A 317 -20.10 0.96 -20.14
C ILE A 317 -19.96 -0.22 -19.19
N ALA A 318 -19.41 -0.04 -18.00
CA ALA A 318 -19.36 -1.11 -17.01
C ALA A 318 -20.78 -1.52 -16.58
N GLY A 319 -21.12 -2.80 -16.74
CA GLY A 319 -22.43 -3.37 -16.40
C GLY A 319 -22.52 -3.97 -15.00
N GLY A 320 -21.38 -4.32 -14.39
CA GLY A 320 -21.27 -4.92 -13.07
C GLY A 320 -20.47 -4.05 -12.10
N ARG A 321 -20.67 -4.27 -10.80
CA ARG A 321 -20.02 -3.49 -9.74
C ARG A 321 -18.60 -3.96 -9.43
N TYR A 322 -18.43 -5.27 -9.27
CA TYR A 322 -17.14 -5.93 -9.04
C TYR A 322 -16.99 -7.13 -9.96
N GLY A 323 -15.78 -7.47 -10.39
CA GLY A 323 -15.51 -8.77 -10.99
C GLY A 323 -15.52 -9.84 -9.91
N ILE A 324 -14.62 -9.67 -8.93
CA ILE A 324 -14.50 -10.56 -7.78
C ILE A 324 -14.82 -9.77 -6.50
N LEU A 325 -15.65 -10.37 -5.64
CA LEU A 325 -16.01 -9.84 -4.34
C LEU A 325 -15.70 -10.88 -3.26
N PHE A 326 -14.52 -10.77 -2.66
CA PHE A 326 -14.21 -11.45 -1.42
C PHE A 326 -14.92 -10.72 -0.27
N GLU A 327 -16.21 -10.98 -0.09
CA GLU A 327 -16.97 -10.50 1.08
C GLU A 327 -17.08 -11.64 2.10
N GLY A 328 -16.42 -11.50 3.25
CA GLY A 328 -16.36 -12.54 4.28
C GLY A 328 -15.69 -13.86 3.84
N SER A 329 -15.11 -13.88 2.64
CA SER A 329 -14.47 -15.05 2.04
C SER A 329 -13.16 -15.37 2.71
N ARG A 330 -12.78 -16.65 2.72
CA ARG A 330 -11.58 -17.12 3.42
C ARG A 330 -10.74 -18.06 2.59
N TYR A 331 -9.43 -17.83 2.52
CA TYR A 331 -8.45 -18.74 1.88
C TYR A 331 -8.85 -19.16 0.46
N VAL A 332 -9.25 -18.18 -0.35
CA VAL A 332 -9.57 -18.35 -1.77
C VAL A 332 -8.45 -17.76 -2.60
N ILE A 333 -8.01 -18.51 -3.60
CA ILE A 333 -6.94 -18.09 -4.51
C ILE A 333 -7.54 -17.91 -5.90
N VAL A 334 -7.28 -16.76 -6.52
CA VAL A 334 -7.62 -16.49 -7.91
C VAL A 334 -6.35 -16.20 -8.69
N GLN A 335 -6.08 -16.99 -9.72
CA GLN A 335 -4.84 -16.97 -10.48
C GLN A 335 -5.07 -16.89 -11.99
N GLY A 336 -4.41 -15.93 -12.66
CA GLY A 336 -4.32 -15.92 -14.14
C GLY A 336 -5.50 -15.30 -14.89
N PHE A 337 -6.31 -14.46 -14.24
CA PHE A 337 -7.51 -13.88 -14.85
C PHE A 337 -7.25 -12.49 -15.42
N GLU A 338 -7.92 -12.17 -16.53
CA GLU A 338 -8.17 -10.79 -16.94
C GLU A 338 -9.51 -10.33 -16.33
N ILE A 339 -9.54 -9.12 -15.78
CA ILE A 339 -10.74 -8.55 -15.15
C ILE A 339 -10.89 -7.09 -15.58
N ALA A 340 -11.98 -6.77 -16.27
CA ALA A 340 -12.17 -5.45 -16.85
C ALA A 340 -13.61 -4.95 -16.84
N TYR A 341 -13.75 -3.61 -16.92
CA TYR A 341 -15.02 -2.91 -17.07
C TYR A 341 -16.03 -3.18 -15.94
N TYR A 342 -15.61 -3.04 -14.68
CA TYR A 342 -16.48 -3.05 -13.51
C TYR A 342 -16.54 -1.65 -12.88
N GLY A 343 -17.73 -1.19 -12.50
CA GLY A 343 -18.00 0.21 -12.17
C GLY A 343 -17.65 0.65 -10.75
N GLU A 344 -17.15 -0.24 -9.89
CA GLU A 344 -16.54 0.14 -8.62
C GLU A 344 -15.08 -0.34 -8.52
N ALA A 345 -14.83 -1.64 -8.61
CA ALA A 345 -13.47 -2.19 -8.60
C ALA A 345 -13.36 -3.48 -9.41
N ALA A 346 -12.19 -3.83 -9.94
CA ALA A 346 -12.01 -5.17 -10.52
C ALA A 346 -12.15 -6.25 -9.44
N VAL A 347 -11.48 -6.05 -8.30
CA VAL A 347 -11.51 -6.96 -7.15
C VAL A 347 -11.75 -6.19 -5.85
N ALA A 348 -12.61 -6.72 -4.97
CA ALA A 348 -12.87 -6.16 -3.66
C ALA A 348 -12.72 -7.19 -2.53
N PHE A 349 -12.09 -6.80 -1.42
CA PHE A 349 -11.98 -7.54 -0.16
C PHE A 349 -12.70 -6.75 0.93
N LYS A 350 -13.74 -7.32 1.53
CA LYS A 350 -14.60 -6.61 2.48
C LYS A 350 -15.20 -7.56 3.53
N ARG A 351 -15.72 -6.97 4.60
CA ARG A 351 -16.49 -7.60 5.69
C ARG A 351 -15.80 -8.84 6.27
N GLY A 352 -14.53 -8.69 6.66
CA GLY A 352 -13.79 -9.79 7.27
C GLY A 352 -13.25 -10.82 6.29
N ALA A 353 -12.95 -10.41 5.06
CA ALA A 353 -12.24 -11.27 4.12
C ALA A 353 -10.83 -11.57 4.63
N THR A 354 -10.45 -12.85 4.65
CA THR A 354 -9.19 -13.29 5.28
C THR A 354 -8.43 -14.34 4.47
N GLY A 355 -7.12 -14.17 4.30
CA GLY A 355 -6.29 -15.21 3.69
C GLY A 355 -6.48 -15.37 2.18
N ASN A 356 -7.23 -14.47 1.52
CA ASN A 356 -7.49 -14.58 0.09
C ASN A 356 -6.31 -14.04 -0.71
N VAL A 357 -6.07 -14.63 -1.89
CA VAL A 357 -4.93 -14.31 -2.74
C VAL A 357 -5.42 -14.02 -4.16
N LEU A 358 -5.07 -12.85 -4.67
CA LEU A 358 -5.14 -12.52 -6.09
C LEU A 358 -3.72 -12.55 -6.65
N ILE A 359 -3.47 -13.36 -7.68
CA ILE A 359 -2.12 -13.56 -8.17
C ILE A 359 -2.05 -13.75 -9.69
N ASP A 360 -1.01 -13.22 -10.34
CA ASP A 360 -0.81 -13.36 -11.78
C ASP A 360 -2.03 -12.88 -12.61
N CYS A 361 -2.75 -11.85 -12.14
CA CYS A 361 -3.96 -11.34 -12.80
C CYS A 361 -3.72 -9.99 -13.49
N GLU A 362 -4.51 -9.71 -14.53
CA GLU A 362 -4.52 -8.40 -15.19
C GLU A 362 -5.85 -7.68 -14.93
N LEU A 363 -5.77 -6.47 -14.38
CA LEU A 363 -6.91 -5.65 -14.02
C LEU A 363 -6.84 -4.34 -14.82
N HIS A 364 -7.88 -4.00 -15.56
CA HIS A 364 -7.86 -2.75 -16.32
C HIS A 364 -9.24 -2.16 -16.59
N ASN A 365 -9.27 -0.87 -16.92
CA ASN A 365 -10.50 -0.12 -17.19
C ASN A 365 -11.51 -0.20 -16.04
N VAL A 366 -11.07 0.20 -14.85
CA VAL A 366 -11.83 0.12 -13.61
C VAL A 366 -11.55 1.34 -12.72
N PRO A 367 -12.54 1.82 -11.93
CA PRO A 367 -12.28 2.91 -11.00
C PRO A 367 -11.23 2.56 -9.95
N TRP A 368 -11.33 1.40 -9.31
CA TRP A 368 -10.26 0.85 -8.47
C TRP A 368 -9.77 -0.46 -9.08
N GLY A 369 -8.45 -0.64 -9.17
CA GLY A 369 -7.90 -1.96 -9.48
C GLY A 369 -8.32 -2.96 -8.40
N VAL A 370 -7.89 -2.68 -7.17
CA VAL A 370 -8.28 -3.44 -5.99
C VAL A 370 -8.79 -2.52 -4.88
N LEU A 371 -9.87 -2.94 -4.21
CA LEU A 371 -10.41 -2.28 -3.02
C LEU A 371 -10.42 -3.21 -1.81
N LEU A 372 -9.69 -2.87 -0.76
CA LEU A 372 -9.83 -3.46 0.56
C LEU A 372 -10.58 -2.50 1.47
N LYS A 373 -11.46 -3.01 2.31
CA LYS A 373 -12.23 -2.21 3.27
C LYS A 373 -12.33 -2.93 4.61
N ASP A 374 -12.55 -2.15 5.67
CA ASP A 374 -12.91 -2.57 7.03
C ASP A 374 -11.86 -3.36 7.82
N VAL A 375 -11.80 -3.06 9.12
CA VAL A 375 -10.69 -3.48 10.01
C VAL A 375 -10.67 -4.99 10.24
N GLU A 376 -11.78 -5.68 9.96
CA GLU A 376 -11.87 -7.13 10.01
C GLU A 376 -11.19 -7.80 8.80
N THR A 377 -11.09 -7.11 7.65
CA THR A 377 -10.44 -7.61 6.44
C THR A 377 -8.93 -7.61 6.60
N SER A 378 -8.32 -8.80 6.63
CA SER A 378 -6.95 -9.00 7.10
C SER A 378 -6.25 -10.16 6.40
N GLY A 379 -4.93 -10.12 6.30
CA GLY A 379 -4.15 -11.25 5.78
C GLY A 379 -4.48 -11.60 4.34
N ASN A 380 -4.79 -10.64 3.46
CA ASN A 380 -5.01 -10.90 2.04
C ASN A 380 -3.79 -10.51 1.22
N ALA A 381 -3.61 -11.10 0.04
CA ALA A 381 -2.49 -10.84 -0.84
C ALA A 381 -2.93 -10.44 -2.27
N VAL A 382 -2.28 -9.43 -2.84
CA VAL A 382 -2.39 -9.03 -4.26
C VAL A 382 -0.99 -9.02 -4.84
N TRP A 383 -0.66 -10.06 -5.60
CA TRP A 383 0.72 -10.34 -6.02
C TRP A 383 0.87 -10.51 -7.51
N ARG A 384 1.97 -10.02 -8.10
CA ARG A 384 2.28 -10.23 -9.53
C ARG A 384 1.10 -9.88 -10.44
N CYS A 385 0.32 -8.88 -10.06
CA CYS A 385 -0.78 -8.40 -10.86
C CYS A 385 -0.35 -7.20 -11.69
N THR A 386 -0.85 -7.12 -12.90
CA THR A 386 -0.75 -5.94 -13.75
C THR A 386 -2.04 -5.15 -13.63
N ILE A 387 -1.98 -3.90 -13.14
CA ILE A 387 -3.14 -3.09 -12.80
C ILE A 387 -3.02 -1.77 -13.57
N ARG A 388 -3.90 -1.53 -14.55
CA ARG A 388 -3.78 -0.39 -15.46
C ARG A 388 -5.06 0.42 -15.57
N GLU A 389 -4.93 1.74 -15.63
CA GLU A 389 -6.05 2.62 -15.95
C GLU A 389 -5.78 3.51 -17.17
N PRO A 390 -6.16 3.05 -18.38
CA PRO A 390 -5.95 3.84 -19.58
C PRO A 390 -6.81 5.11 -19.59
N GLY A 391 -6.19 6.26 -19.88
CA GLY A 391 -6.88 7.52 -20.17
C GLY A 391 -7.08 8.46 -18.99
N LEU A 392 -6.88 8.02 -17.74
CA LEU A 392 -6.93 8.94 -16.59
C LEU A 392 -5.77 9.94 -16.61
N THR A 393 -4.60 9.53 -17.13
CA THR A 393 -3.42 10.39 -17.29
C THR A 393 -3.62 11.54 -18.27
N GLU A 394 -4.67 11.50 -19.10
CA GLU A 394 -5.04 12.55 -20.06
C GLU A 394 -5.88 13.66 -19.42
N ILE A 395 -6.27 13.52 -18.14
CA ILE A 395 -7.17 14.46 -17.44
C ILE A 395 -6.35 15.39 -16.55
N PRO A 396 -6.60 16.71 -16.50
CA PRO A 396 -5.87 17.61 -15.60
C PRO A 396 -5.95 17.23 -14.13
N TRP A 397 -4.85 17.43 -13.40
CA TRP A 397 -4.78 17.13 -11.97
C TRP A 397 -5.85 17.87 -11.17
N SER A 398 -6.03 19.15 -11.47
CA SER A 398 -7.03 20.03 -10.84
C SER A 398 -8.45 19.51 -11.06
N SER A 399 -8.76 18.99 -12.25
CA SER A 399 -10.03 18.35 -12.58
C SER A 399 -10.30 17.13 -11.71
N VAL A 400 -9.31 16.25 -11.55
CA VAL A 400 -9.44 15.05 -10.73
C VAL A 400 -9.67 15.41 -9.26
N LYS A 401 -8.89 16.36 -8.71
CA LYS A 401 -9.12 16.85 -7.34
C LYS A 401 -10.49 17.50 -7.16
N ALA A 402 -10.90 18.39 -8.07
CA ALA A 402 -12.17 19.12 -7.99
C ALA A 402 -13.39 18.19 -8.12
N SER A 403 -13.27 17.09 -8.87
CA SER A 403 -14.35 16.12 -9.05
C SER A 403 -14.67 15.30 -7.79
N GLY A 404 -13.70 15.17 -6.86
CA GLY A 404 -13.79 14.20 -5.77
C GLY A 404 -13.70 12.74 -6.24
N TYR A 405 -13.21 12.51 -7.46
CA TYR A 405 -13.05 11.19 -8.09
C TYR A 405 -11.57 10.76 -8.23
N PRO A 406 -10.71 10.84 -7.18
CA PRO A 406 -9.39 10.24 -7.25
C PRO A 406 -9.55 8.71 -7.22
N ARG A 407 -8.81 8.02 -8.09
CA ARG A 407 -8.96 6.58 -8.32
C ARG A 407 -7.59 5.92 -8.29
N GLN A 408 -7.51 4.82 -7.55
CA GLN A 408 -6.27 4.20 -7.13
C GLN A 408 -6.07 2.81 -7.72
N GLY A 409 -4.81 2.44 -7.94
CA GLY A 409 -4.46 1.08 -8.31
C GLY A 409 -4.89 0.08 -7.23
N ILE A 410 -4.46 0.32 -5.99
CA ILE A 410 -4.87 -0.45 -4.82
C ILE A 410 -5.31 0.52 -3.71
N MET A 411 -6.60 0.54 -3.41
CA MET A 411 -7.16 1.28 -2.28
C MET A 411 -7.35 0.33 -1.10
N CYS A 412 -6.68 0.61 0.01
CA CYS A 412 -6.82 -0.14 1.26
C CYS A 412 -7.43 0.79 2.32
N SER A 413 -8.76 0.86 2.34
CA SER A 413 -9.52 1.81 3.14
C SER A 413 -9.92 1.23 4.50
N TYR A 414 -9.15 1.59 5.53
CA TYR A 414 -9.35 1.12 6.91
C TYR A 414 -9.34 -0.41 7.05
N ALA A 415 -8.56 -1.11 6.23
CA ALA A 415 -8.41 -2.56 6.36
C ALA A 415 -7.58 -2.93 7.60
N GLY A 416 -7.73 -4.18 8.04
CA GLY A 416 -7.00 -4.75 9.15
C GLY A 416 -5.55 -5.12 8.83
N TRP A 417 -5.03 -6.04 9.62
CA TRP A 417 -3.62 -6.40 9.65
C TRP A 417 -3.21 -7.38 8.55
N GLY A 418 -1.90 -7.49 8.28
CA GLY A 418 -1.28 -8.58 7.53
C GLY A 418 -1.53 -8.57 6.02
N ASN A 419 -2.08 -7.50 5.45
CA ASN A 419 -2.33 -7.44 4.01
C ASN A 419 -1.02 -7.25 3.24
N SER A 420 -0.90 -7.85 2.05
CA SER A 420 0.34 -7.89 1.29
C SER A 420 0.13 -7.50 -0.17
N PHE A 421 0.82 -6.44 -0.60
CA PHE A 421 0.80 -5.91 -1.96
C PHE A 421 2.23 -5.97 -2.51
N CYS A 422 2.56 -7.05 -3.21
CA CYS A 422 3.94 -7.32 -3.62
C CYS A 422 4.08 -7.67 -5.10
N TYR A 423 5.18 -7.27 -5.73
CA TYR A 423 5.49 -7.63 -7.11
C TYR A 423 4.46 -7.19 -8.16
N ASN A 424 3.63 -6.19 -7.86
CA ASN A 424 2.63 -5.72 -8.82
C ASN A 424 3.22 -4.67 -9.76
N GLU A 425 2.65 -4.59 -10.96
CA GLU A 425 2.89 -3.52 -11.93
C GLU A 425 1.64 -2.63 -11.97
N ILE A 426 1.78 -1.33 -11.66
CA ILE A 426 0.65 -0.40 -11.56
C ILE A 426 0.90 0.83 -12.45
N ASP A 427 -0.04 1.14 -13.34
CA ASP A 427 0.09 2.19 -14.36
C ASP A 427 -1.17 3.06 -14.52
N GLY A 428 -0.97 4.37 -14.62
CA GLY A 428 -1.97 5.30 -15.14
C GLY A 428 -3.07 5.73 -14.15
N PHE A 429 -2.89 5.43 -12.86
CA PHE A 429 -3.82 5.84 -11.81
C PHE A 429 -3.53 7.25 -11.27
N PHE A 430 -4.45 7.78 -10.46
CA PHE A 430 -4.18 9.02 -9.74
C PHE A 430 -3.17 8.76 -8.62
N ASP A 431 -3.48 7.81 -7.73
CA ASP A 431 -2.55 7.28 -6.73
C ASP A 431 -2.27 5.80 -7.00
N GLY A 432 -1.10 5.32 -6.60
CA GLY A 432 -0.73 3.90 -6.74
C GLY A 432 -1.36 3.03 -5.65
N ILE A 433 -0.64 2.79 -4.56
CA ILE A 433 -1.06 1.95 -3.43
C ILE A 433 -1.34 2.83 -2.20
N VAL A 434 -2.56 2.73 -1.65
CA VAL A 434 -3.08 3.67 -0.65
C VAL A 434 -3.65 2.95 0.58
N PRO A 435 -2.82 2.69 1.62
CA PRO A 435 -3.29 2.36 2.96
C PRO A 435 -3.90 3.57 3.69
N LEU A 436 -5.16 3.89 3.39
CA LEU A 436 -5.87 5.02 3.99
C LEU A 436 -6.49 4.66 5.35
N SER A 437 -6.14 5.42 6.39
CA SER A 437 -6.62 5.21 7.76
C SER A 437 -6.45 6.42 8.70
N TRP A 438 -6.09 7.59 8.18
CA TRP A 438 -5.93 8.81 8.98
C TRP A 438 -7.20 9.17 9.80
N LYS A 439 -7.01 9.94 10.88
CA LYS A 439 -8.02 10.31 11.89
C LYS A 439 -8.55 9.13 12.72
N ARG A 440 -7.83 8.00 12.77
CA ARG A 440 -8.11 6.88 13.70
C ARG A 440 -6.85 6.42 14.47
N PRO A 441 -6.08 7.35 15.08
CA PRO A 441 -4.79 7.09 15.73
C PRO A 441 -4.76 5.89 16.70
N ASP A 442 -5.83 5.67 17.46
CA ASP A 442 -5.87 4.69 18.55
C ASP A 442 -6.23 3.25 18.10
N ASP A 443 -6.64 3.03 16.85
CA ASP A 443 -6.99 1.69 16.35
C ASP A 443 -5.77 0.98 15.75
N LEU A 444 -4.98 0.32 16.62
CA LEU A 444 -3.73 -0.36 16.25
C LEU A 444 -3.91 -1.58 15.33
N ARG A 445 -5.15 -1.96 15.00
CA ARG A 445 -5.43 -3.06 14.07
C ARG A 445 -5.31 -2.63 12.61
N LEU A 446 -5.48 -1.33 12.33
CA LEU A 446 -5.50 -0.79 10.99
C LEU A 446 -4.11 -0.88 10.35
N HIS A 447 -4.04 -1.52 9.19
CA HIS A 447 -2.83 -1.71 8.36
C HIS A 447 -1.60 -2.26 9.09
N ARG A 448 -1.80 -2.87 10.25
CA ARG A 448 -0.74 -3.44 11.05
C ARG A 448 -0.08 -4.60 10.29
N ASP A 449 1.24 -4.68 10.31
CA ASP A 449 1.98 -5.72 9.62
C ASP A 449 1.61 -5.81 8.11
N THR A 450 1.32 -4.68 7.47
CA THR A 450 1.09 -4.62 6.01
C THR A 450 2.41 -4.56 5.24
N ASP A 451 2.50 -5.32 4.14
CA ASP A 451 3.66 -5.38 3.26
C ASP A 451 3.37 -4.68 1.92
N ILE A 452 4.21 -3.73 1.52
CA ILE A 452 4.19 -3.07 0.22
C ILE A 452 5.59 -3.19 -0.38
N MET A 453 5.87 -4.28 -1.07
CA MET A 453 7.25 -4.64 -1.42
C MET A 453 7.43 -5.01 -2.88
N TYR A 454 8.52 -4.57 -3.48
CA TYR A 454 8.94 -4.99 -4.82
C TYR A 454 7.93 -4.69 -5.93
N ASN A 455 7.10 -3.67 -5.78
CA ASN A 455 6.18 -3.24 -6.82
C ASN A 455 6.88 -2.32 -7.83
N VAL A 456 6.37 -2.31 -9.06
CA VAL A 456 6.72 -1.38 -10.12
C VAL A 456 5.51 -0.46 -10.34
N ILE A 457 5.65 0.84 -10.09
CA ILE A 457 4.55 1.80 -10.10
C ILE A 457 4.95 2.98 -10.98
N TYR A 458 4.17 3.29 -12.02
CA TYR A 458 4.55 4.34 -12.95
C TYR A 458 3.39 5.13 -13.56
N ASN A 459 3.68 6.35 -14.01
CA ASN A 459 2.71 7.29 -14.60
C ASN A 459 1.52 7.62 -13.67
N LEU A 460 1.83 8.09 -12.46
CA LEU A 460 0.83 8.45 -11.46
C LEU A 460 0.55 9.95 -11.49
N GLY A 461 -0.71 10.31 -11.30
CA GLY A 461 -1.09 11.72 -11.25
C GLY A 461 -0.77 12.43 -9.95
N ASP A 462 -0.66 11.71 -8.84
CA ASP A 462 -0.42 12.27 -7.51
C ASP A 462 0.61 11.38 -6.77
N ASP A 463 0.22 10.70 -5.69
CA ASP A 463 1.15 9.96 -4.83
C ASP A 463 1.29 8.49 -5.28
N ALA A 464 2.51 8.00 -5.54
CA ALA A 464 2.70 6.59 -5.91
C ALA A 464 2.42 5.63 -4.75
N LEU A 465 2.87 5.99 -3.55
CA LEU A 465 2.59 5.28 -2.30
C LEU A 465 2.04 6.27 -1.27
N GLU A 466 0.77 6.14 -0.90
CA GLU A 466 0.08 7.06 0.02
C GLU A 466 -0.25 6.34 1.34
N LEU A 467 0.68 6.40 2.29
CA LEU A 467 0.64 5.63 3.55
C LEU A 467 -0.21 6.30 4.63
N ASP A 468 -1.30 6.98 4.24
CA ASP A 468 -2.02 7.92 5.08
C ASP A 468 -2.70 7.27 6.30
N GLY A 469 -2.24 7.67 7.47
CA GLY A 469 -2.53 7.11 8.79
C GLY A 469 -1.45 6.11 9.27
N GLY A 470 -0.83 5.37 8.36
CA GLY A 470 0.17 4.35 8.66
C GLY A 470 -0.40 3.12 9.40
N GLY A 471 0.50 2.20 9.73
CA GLY A 471 0.20 0.97 10.48
C GLY A 471 1.43 0.52 11.28
N VAL A 472 1.20 -0.15 12.42
CA VAL A 472 2.28 -0.71 13.24
C VAL A 472 3.00 -1.79 12.44
N ASN A 473 4.34 -1.75 12.38
CA ASN A 473 5.16 -2.65 11.57
C ASN A 473 4.76 -2.68 10.09
N MET A 474 4.31 -1.57 9.50
CA MET A 474 4.11 -1.50 8.05
C MET A 474 5.46 -1.40 7.34
N ARG A 475 5.64 -2.15 6.25
CA ARG A 475 6.91 -2.25 5.52
C ARG A 475 6.73 -1.87 4.06
N VAL A 476 7.50 -0.88 3.63
CA VAL A 476 7.54 -0.36 2.26
C VAL A 476 8.95 -0.51 1.72
N HIS A 477 9.18 -1.53 0.91
CA HIS A 477 10.53 -1.98 0.61
C HIS A 477 10.77 -2.36 -0.84
N GLY A 478 11.89 -1.90 -1.43
CA GLY A 478 12.32 -2.40 -2.74
C GLY A 478 11.40 -2.01 -3.90
N ASN A 479 10.56 -0.99 -3.75
CA ASN A 479 9.65 -0.58 -4.83
C ASN A 479 10.37 0.31 -5.85
N VAL A 480 10.00 0.16 -7.12
CA VAL A 480 10.47 0.95 -8.25
C VAL A 480 9.34 1.88 -8.67
N ILE A 481 9.56 3.19 -8.52
CA ILE A 481 8.58 4.23 -8.84
C ILE A 481 9.11 5.07 -9.99
N ARG A 482 8.30 5.30 -11.03
CA ARG A 482 8.67 6.18 -12.15
C ARG A 482 7.57 7.16 -12.48
N ASN A 483 7.92 8.43 -12.65
CA ASN A 483 6.98 9.46 -13.10
C ASN A 483 5.72 9.54 -12.22
N ALA A 484 5.93 9.88 -10.94
CA ALA A 484 4.86 10.22 -10.00
C ALA A 484 4.97 11.70 -9.59
N LEU A 485 3.88 12.31 -9.14
CA LEU A 485 3.95 13.65 -8.55
C LEU A 485 4.73 13.60 -7.24
N THR A 486 4.34 12.68 -6.35
CA THR A 486 5.09 12.34 -5.13
C THR A 486 5.45 10.87 -5.15
N ALA A 487 6.68 10.51 -4.79
CA ALA A 487 7.05 9.10 -4.68
C ALA A 487 6.41 8.43 -3.45
N VAL A 488 6.68 8.92 -2.25
CA VAL A 488 6.14 8.36 -1.00
C VAL A 488 5.52 9.44 -0.13
N SER A 489 4.23 9.29 0.17
CA SER A 489 3.49 10.11 1.11
C SER A 489 3.37 9.42 2.47
N LEU A 490 3.76 10.17 3.49
CA LEU A 490 3.72 9.85 4.92
C LEU A 490 2.68 10.72 5.63
N ALA A 491 1.60 11.13 4.94
CA ALA A 491 0.88 12.37 5.23
C ALA A 491 -0.58 12.19 5.68
N PRO A 492 -0.84 11.69 6.90
CA PRO A 492 0.08 11.55 8.03
C PRO A 492 0.57 10.11 8.26
N ILE A 493 1.54 9.93 9.15
CA ILE A 493 1.76 8.67 9.86
C ILE A 493 1.32 8.91 11.31
N GLU A 494 0.12 8.42 11.63
CA GLU A 494 -0.45 8.52 12.98
C GLU A 494 -0.05 7.33 13.86
N ARG A 495 0.25 6.21 13.22
CA ARG A 495 0.67 4.94 13.85
C ARG A 495 1.97 4.49 13.23
N GLY A 496 2.78 3.80 14.02
CA GLY A 496 4.04 3.23 13.55
C GLY A 496 4.54 2.17 14.53
N PRO A 497 5.71 1.57 14.28
CA PRO A 497 6.68 2.01 13.27
C PRO A 497 6.26 1.67 11.84
N VAL A 498 6.50 2.60 10.92
CA VAL A 498 6.47 2.37 9.46
C VAL A 498 7.90 2.37 8.95
N TYR A 499 8.26 1.42 8.12
CA TYR A 499 9.61 1.32 7.55
C TYR A 499 9.57 1.53 6.03
N VAL A 500 10.32 2.52 5.53
CA VAL A 500 10.44 2.85 4.11
C VAL A 500 11.90 2.66 3.71
N THR A 501 12.20 1.55 3.04
CA THR A 501 13.58 1.11 2.81
C THR A 501 13.87 0.67 1.38
N ARG A 502 15.03 1.02 0.83
CA ARG A 502 15.51 0.51 -0.47
C ARG A 502 14.55 0.76 -1.64
N ASN A 503 13.80 1.86 -1.63
CA ASN A 503 12.94 2.24 -2.75
C ASN A 503 13.69 3.15 -3.72
N GLU A 504 13.39 3.02 -5.00
CA GLU A 504 13.94 3.82 -6.10
C GLU A 504 12.83 4.64 -6.75
N ALA A 505 13.04 5.95 -6.94
CA ALA A 505 11.98 6.82 -7.44
C ALA A 505 12.44 7.91 -8.42
N THR A 506 11.65 8.12 -9.48
CA THR A 506 11.63 9.41 -10.17
C THR A 506 10.34 10.14 -9.86
N TYR A 507 10.44 11.44 -9.58
CA TYR A 507 9.32 12.23 -9.08
C TYR A 507 9.29 13.65 -9.64
N MET A 508 8.12 14.27 -9.62
CA MET A 508 7.92 15.62 -10.14
C MET A 508 7.85 16.69 -9.06
N SER A 509 7.30 16.40 -7.88
CA SER A 509 7.13 17.40 -6.82
C SER A 509 8.01 17.10 -5.61
N MET A 510 7.87 15.89 -5.05
CA MET A 510 8.57 15.47 -3.85
C MET A 510 8.96 13.99 -3.90
N MET A 511 10.09 13.66 -3.27
CA MET A 511 10.37 12.25 -2.95
C MET A 511 9.56 11.82 -1.73
N PHE A 512 9.59 12.63 -0.66
CA PHE A 512 8.92 12.34 0.59
C PHE A 512 8.02 13.49 1.04
N LYS A 513 6.71 13.20 1.09
CA LYS A 513 5.69 14.13 1.58
C LYS A 513 5.33 13.78 3.02
N LEU A 514 5.63 14.66 3.97
CA LEU A 514 5.55 14.34 5.40
C LEU A 514 4.16 14.54 6.01
N ASN A 515 3.40 15.51 5.51
CA ASN A 515 2.04 15.84 5.95
C ASN A 515 1.37 16.80 4.97
N VAL A 516 0.03 16.81 4.93
CA VAL A 516 -0.80 17.75 4.17
C VAL A 516 -1.35 18.90 5.01
N GLY A 517 -1.23 18.83 6.33
CA GLY A 517 -1.91 19.73 7.25
C GLY A 517 -3.36 19.32 7.42
N GLY A 518 -3.78 19.06 8.66
CA GLY A 518 -5.15 18.63 8.98
C GLY A 518 -5.26 17.46 9.95
N CYS A 519 -4.13 16.83 10.29
CA CYS A 519 -4.02 15.77 11.31
C CYS A 519 -2.58 15.66 11.83
N THR A 520 -2.44 15.32 13.11
CA THR A 520 -1.15 15.12 13.76
C THR A 520 -0.45 13.88 13.24
N SER A 521 0.83 13.97 12.91
CA SER A 521 1.65 12.88 12.38
C SER A 521 2.77 12.55 13.37
N TYR A 522 2.49 11.72 14.38
CA TYR A 522 3.43 11.40 15.47
C TYR A 522 3.93 9.96 15.44
N GLY A 523 3.38 9.11 14.56
CA GLY A 523 3.82 7.72 14.44
C GLY A 523 5.27 7.66 13.93
N PRO A 524 6.12 6.82 14.53
CA PRO A 524 7.47 6.61 14.03
C PRO A 524 7.47 6.15 12.58
N ALA A 525 8.23 6.82 11.73
CA ALA A 525 8.53 6.36 10.38
C ALA A 525 10.04 6.39 10.16
N TYR A 526 10.60 5.25 9.78
CA TYR A 526 12.02 5.06 9.51
C TYR A 526 12.22 4.99 8.01
N VAL A 527 12.84 6.02 7.44
CA VAL A 527 13.04 6.20 6.01
C VAL A 527 14.53 6.07 5.74
N TRP A 528 14.95 4.88 5.30
CA TRP A 528 16.36 4.53 5.20
C TRP A 528 16.74 3.99 3.84
N HIS A 529 17.91 4.34 3.32
CA HIS A 529 18.41 3.76 2.07
C HIS A 529 17.42 3.88 0.91
N ASN A 530 16.90 5.07 0.61
CA ASN A 530 16.09 5.27 -0.59
C ASN A 530 16.86 6.14 -1.59
N SER A 531 16.70 5.88 -2.88
CA SER A 531 17.32 6.68 -3.94
C SER A 531 16.26 7.33 -4.81
N GLY A 532 16.43 8.60 -5.16
CA GLY A 532 15.48 9.26 -6.04
C GLY A 532 16.03 10.48 -6.75
N TYR A 533 15.46 10.79 -7.91
CA TYR A 533 15.77 12.03 -8.61
C TYR A 533 14.55 12.73 -9.20
N GLY A 534 14.56 14.07 -9.11
CA GLY A 534 13.53 14.95 -9.59
C GLY A 534 13.61 15.17 -11.10
N LEU A 535 12.51 14.94 -11.80
CA LEU A 535 12.43 15.09 -13.25
C LEU A 535 12.20 16.54 -13.71
N ASN A 536 11.76 17.43 -12.81
CA ASN A 536 11.33 18.77 -13.19
C ASN A 536 12.47 19.80 -13.34
N SER A 537 12.39 20.79 -14.22
CA SER A 537 13.45 21.78 -14.48
C SER A 537 13.24 23.14 -13.78
N GLY A 538 12.16 23.29 -13.02
CA GLY A 538 11.72 24.58 -12.46
C GLY A 538 11.56 24.59 -10.94
N ASN A 539 10.79 25.56 -10.44
CA ASN A 539 10.49 25.73 -9.01
C ASN A 539 9.52 24.62 -8.48
N GLY A 540 9.92 23.35 -8.54
CA GLY A 540 9.34 22.26 -7.74
C GLY A 540 9.36 22.54 -6.23
N ILE A 541 8.92 21.58 -5.41
CA ILE A 541 8.67 21.90 -4.01
C ILE A 541 9.86 21.57 -3.12
N ALA A 542 10.21 20.29 -2.99
CA ALA A 542 11.30 19.83 -2.14
C ALA A 542 11.64 18.36 -2.41
N MET A 543 12.79 17.90 -1.93
CA MET A 543 13.05 16.46 -1.83
C MET A 543 12.24 15.85 -0.68
N ILE A 544 12.32 16.47 0.50
CA ILE A 544 11.57 16.13 1.71
C ILE A 544 10.75 17.35 2.13
N GLY A 545 9.46 17.21 2.41
CA GLY A 545 8.74 18.33 3.02
C GLY A 545 7.24 18.18 3.25
N LEU A 546 6.68 19.23 3.83
CA LEU A 546 5.24 19.43 4.01
C LEU A 546 4.65 20.16 2.78
N THR A 547 3.43 19.80 2.35
CA THR A 547 2.84 20.37 1.13
C THR A 547 2.30 21.80 1.30
N ALA A 548 1.85 22.21 2.49
CA ALA A 548 1.26 23.53 2.69
C ALA A 548 2.31 24.63 2.93
N GLU A 549 2.14 25.80 2.28
CA GLU A 549 2.94 27.02 2.52
C GLU A 549 2.74 27.60 3.93
N GLN A 550 1.64 27.22 4.58
CA GLN A 550 1.43 27.46 6.00
C GLN A 550 1.49 26.10 6.68
N TYR A 551 2.54 25.89 7.48
CA TYR A 551 2.45 24.97 8.59
C TYR A 551 1.13 25.29 9.32
N SER A 552 0.13 24.41 9.26
CA SER A 552 -1.19 24.68 9.84
C SER A 552 -1.18 24.65 11.38
N GLY A 553 0.01 24.72 11.99
CA GLY A 553 0.23 24.51 13.42
C GLY A 553 0.17 23.04 13.83
N VAL A 554 -0.02 22.11 12.88
CA VAL A 554 -0.30 20.71 13.18
C VAL A 554 1.01 19.92 13.32
N PRO A 555 1.28 19.31 14.50
CA PRO A 555 2.51 18.57 14.75
C PRO A 555 2.81 17.45 13.74
N CYS A 556 4.07 17.40 13.29
CA CYS A 556 4.63 16.30 12.51
C CYS A 556 6.00 15.95 13.10
N THR A 557 6.11 14.78 13.75
CA THR A 557 7.32 14.33 14.46
C THR A 557 7.59 12.84 14.20
N ASN A 558 8.69 12.33 14.75
CA ASN A 558 9.13 10.94 14.71
C ASN A 558 9.34 10.43 13.28
N LYS A 559 9.82 11.29 12.38
CA LYS A 559 10.30 10.88 11.06
C LYS A 559 11.82 10.82 11.11
N HIS A 560 12.37 9.63 10.87
CA HIS A 560 13.78 9.34 10.99
C HIS A 560 14.33 9.04 9.60
N PHE A 561 15.20 9.89 9.08
CA PHE A 561 15.81 9.79 7.76
C PHE A 561 17.31 9.53 7.91
N ALA A 562 17.79 8.46 7.26
CA ALA A 562 19.22 8.20 7.16
C ALA A 562 19.57 7.44 5.88
N ASN A 563 20.79 7.66 5.38
CA ASN A 563 21.32 6.98 4.20
C ASN A 563 20.46 7.11 2.93
N ASN A 564 19.65 8.16 2.78
CA ASN A 564 18.89 8.40 1.55
C ASN A 564 19.72 9.22 0.54
N ALA A 565 19.63 8.92 -0.75
CA ALA A 565 20.32 9.62 -1.83
C ALA A 565 19.31 10.32 -2.74
N ILE A 566 19.24 11.65 -2.68
CA ILE A 566 18.13 12.38 -3.32
C ILE A 566 18.65 13.55 -4.18
N ILE A 567 18.21 13.58 -5.43
CA ILE A 567 18.45 14.69 -6.36
C ILE A 567 17.16 15.44 -6.61
N GLY A 568 17.18 16.77 -6.52
CA GLY A 568 16.02 17.62 -6.76
C GLY A 568 16.40 18.95 -7.40
N ASN A 569 15.46 19.89 -7.45
CA ASN A 569 15.63 21.11 -8.24
C ASN A 569 15.42 22.41 -7.45
N VAL A 570 14.88 22.34 -6.23
CA VAL A 570 14.54 23.55 -5.45
C VAL A 570 15.07 23.54 -4.03
N ARG A 571 14.58 22.62 -3.18
CA ARG A 571 14.95 22.53 -1.76
C ARG A 571 15.26 21.08 -1.40
N ALA A 572 16.25 20.88 -0.53
CA ALA A 572 16.46 19.59 0.11
C ALA A 572 15.33 19.32 1.10
N VAL A 573 15.11 20.27 2.02
CA VAL A 573 14.04 20.19 3.03
C VAL A 573 13.14 21.42 2.93
N ARG A 574 11.82 21.22 2.93
CA ARG A 574 10.82 22.29 3.03
C ARG A 574 9.94 22.10 4.25
N ASN A 575 9.86 23.15 5.07
CA ASN A 575 9.06 23.18 6.29
C ASN A 575 9.35 21.98 7.21
N GLY A 576 10.63 21.65 7.38
CA GLY A 576 11.04 20.72 8.42
C GLY A 576 10.77 21.31 9.80
N ALA A 577 10.63 20.43 10.80
CA ALA A 577 10.25 20.81 12.15
C ALA A 577 10.88 19.87 13.17
N ASP A 578 11.10 20.38 14.37
CA ASP A 578 11.69 19.66 15.49
C ASP A 578 10.89 18.41 15.86
N GLY A 579 11.60 17.42 16.40
CA GLY A 579 11.07 16.07 16.62
C GLY A 579 11.12 15.19 15.39
N ASN A 580 11.64 15.66 14.25
CA ASN A 580 12.12 14.83 13.15
C ASN A 580 13.65 14.77 13.18
N PHE A 581 14.20 13.71 12.61
CA PHE A 581 15.62 13.36 12.73
C PHE A 581 16.17 13.03 11.35
N LEU A 582 17.07 13.87 10.86
CA LEU A 582 17.71 13.76 9.56
C LEU A 582 19.21 13.72 9.81
N ASP A 583 19.88 12.64 9.43
CA ASP A 583 21.34 12.57 9.42
C ASP A 583 21.82 11.56 8.39
N TYR A 584 23.07 11.67 7.92
CA TYR A 584 23.64 10.77 6.89
C TYR A 584 22.85 10.72 5.57
N ASN A 585 22.07 11.74 5.21
CA ASN A 585 21.41 11.77 3.91
C ASN A 585 22.26 12.54 2.89
N ALA A 586 22.18 12.14 1.63
CA ALA A 586 22.80 12.83 0.51
C ALA A 586 21.77 13.64 -0.28
N TYR A 587 22.10 14.91 -0.53
CA TYR A 587 21.27 15.84 -1.28
C TYR A 587 22.05 16.45 -2.45
N TRP A 588 21.37 16.61 -3.58
CA TRP A 588 21.92 17.35 -4.71
C TRP A 588 20.85 18.16 -5.44
N LEU A 589 21.13 19.45 -5.69
CA LEU A 589 20.27 20.27 -6.53
C LEU A 589 20.85 20.39 -7.95
N VAL A 590 20.05 20.13 -8.98
CA VAL A 590 20.48 20.16 -10.39
C VAL A 590 21.04 21.53 -10.81
N ASP A 591 20.47 22.63 -10.30
CA ASP A 591 20.92 24.01 -10.60
C ASP A 591 22.31 24.33 -10.01
N GLY A 592 22.77 23.65 -8.95
CA GLY A 592 24.10 23.86 -8.34
C GLY A 592 24.37 25.26 -7.74
N SER A 593 23.65 26.30 -8.19
CA SER A 593 23.79 27.71 -7.78
C SER A 593 23.14 28.02 -6.43
N ARG A 594 22.22 27.15 -5.98
CA ARG A 594 21.66 27.13 -4.63
C ARG A 594 22.40 26.03 -3.89
N GLN A 595 23.30 26.35 -2.95
CA GLN A 595 24.09 25.38 -2.17
C GLN A 595 23.21 24.51 -1.21
N GLY A 596 22.05 24.01 -1.63
CA GLY A 596 21.12 23.27 -0.79
C GLY A 596 20.32 24.21 0.10
N SER A 597 19.07 24.47 -0.26
CA SER A 597 18.18 25.21 0.64
C SER A 597 17.44 24.26 1.56
N PHE A 598 17.63 24.45 2.86
CA PHE A 598 16.96 23.72 3.93
C PHE A 598 16.07 24.70 4.69
N GLN A 599 14.78 24.40 4.78
CA GLN A 599 13.85 25.20 5.56
C GLN A 599 13.41 24.40 6.77
N TRP A 600 13.66 24.93 7.98
CA TRP A 600 13.41 24.26 9.25
C TRP A 600 12.91 25.26 10.29
N GLU A 601 11.81 24.94 10.98
CA GLU A 601 11.18 25.84 11.98
C GLU A 601 10.94 27.27 11.44
N GLY A 602 10.56 27.38 10.17
CA GLY A 602 10.32 28.66 9.48
C GLY A 602 11.58 29.38 8.98
N GLU A 603 12.76 28.99 9.45
CA GLU A 603 14.04 29.56 9.04
C GLU A 603 14.61 28.90 7.79
N LEU A 604 15.39 29.66 7.01
CA LEU A 604 15.99 29.20 5.76
C LEU A 604 17.52 29.19 5.85
N TYR A 605 18.10 28.01 5.67
CA TYR A 605 19.54 27.78 5.60
C TYR A 605 19.96 27.54 4.15
N ARG A 606 21.11 28.10 3.77
CA ARG A 606 21.60 28.12 2.39
C ARG A 606 22.68 27.07 2.10
N SER A 607 23.14 26.35 3.12
CA SER A 607 24.04 25.22 3.00
C SER A 607 23.74 24.14 4.05
N ILE A 608 24.19 22.91 3.78
CA ILE A 608 24.11 21.81 4.75
C ILE A 608 24.93 22.12 6.00
N ASP A 609 26.10 22.75 5.87
CA ASP A 609 26.93 23.17 7.01
C ASP A 609 26.20 24.18 7.90
N GLN A 610 25.53 25.17 7.29
CA GLN A 610 24.77 26.16 8.04
C GLN A 610 23.57 25.51 8.75
N PHE A 611 22.89 24.59 8.05
CA PHE A 611 21.78 23.82 8.60
C PHE A 611 22.24 22.98 9.80
N ALA A 612 23.33 22.23 9.65
CA ALA A 612 23.88 21.38 10.69
C ALA A 612 24.38 22.17 11.91
N ALA A 613 25.15 23.24 11.70
CA ALA A 613 25.63 24.07 12.80
C ALA A 613 24.49 24.74 13.59
N SER A 614 23.36 25.03 12.94
CA SER A 614 22.24 25.73 13.55
C SER A 614 21.21 24.82 14.21
N THR A 615 21.04 23.60 13.69
CA THR A 615 19.94 22.70 14.09
C THR A 615 20.40 21.37 14.69
N GLY A 616 21.67 20.99 14.48
CA GLY A 616 22.18 19.66 14.83
C GLY A 616 21.70 18.54 13.92
N GLN A 617 20.95 18.85 12.86
CA GLN A 617 20.54 17.88 11.82
C GLN A 617 21.63 17.75 10.76
N GLU A 618 21.72 16.61 10.08
CA GLU A 618 22.66 16.37 8.97
C GLU A 618 24.12 16.72 9.30
N THR A 619 24.54 16.47 10.54
CA THR A 619 25.95 16.66 10.96
C THR A 619 26.91 15.74 10.22
N HIS A 620 26.39 14.64 9.65
CA HIS A 620 27.11 13.72 8.78
C HIS A 620 26.48 13.68 7.37
N GLY A 621 25.59 14.61 7.04
CA GLY A 621 24.94 14.66 5.74
C GLY A 621 25.91 15.03 4.62
N VAL A 622 25.61 14.58 3.40
CA VAL A 622 26.43 14.80 2.21
C VAL A 622 25.70 15.74 1.24
N TYR A 623 26.34 16.84 0.84
CA TYR A 623 25.83 17.67 -0.26
C TYR A 623 26.71 17.49 -1.50
N ALA A 624 26.41 16.46 -2.29
CA ALA A 624 27.15 16.15 -3.50
C ALA A 624 26.29 15.36 -4.48
N ASN A 625 26.63 15.43 -5.77
CA ASN A 625 25.96 14.63 -6.80
C ASN A 625 26.17 13.13 -6.49
N PRO A 626 25.08 12.34 -6.38
CA PRO A 626 25.17 10.90 -6.15
C PRO A 626 25.97 10.12 -7.20
N LEU A 627 26.14 10.68 -8.41
CA LEU A 627 26.72 9.97 -9.55
C LEU A 627 26.00 8.64 -9.81
N PHE A 628 24.67 8.67 -9.85
CA PHE A 628 23.88 7.53 -10.33
C PHE A 628 24.26 7.18 -11.77
N SER A 629 24.31 5.89 -12.07
CA SER A 629 24.73 5.34 -13.37
C SER A 629 23.94 5.90 -14.55
N SER A 630 22.62 6.09 -14.39
CA SER A 630 21.76 6.67 -15.43
C SER A 630 20.59 7.46 -14.82
N THR A 631 20.46 8.74 -15.20
CA THR A 631 19.39 9.64 -14.72
C THR A 631 18.62 10.32 -15.87
N PRO A 632 17.97 9.54 -16.75
CA PRO A 632 17.22 10.06 -17.88
C PRO A 632 16.13 11.04 -17.43
N GLY A 633 16.03 12.17 -18.14
CA GLY A 633 15.06 13.22 -17.83
C GLY A 633 15.36 14.04 -16.57
N LEU A 634 16.49 13.83 -15.88
CA LEU A 634 16.88 14.57 -14.68
C LEU A 634 16.82 16.08 -14.92
N GLY A 635 15.94 16.75 -14.18
CA GLY A 635 15.83 18.20 -14.25
C GLY A 635 15.44 18.75 -15.63
N GLN A 636 14.84 17.96 -16.53
CA GLN A 636 14.58 18.37 -17.91
C GLN A 636 13.14 18.84 -18.14
N ILE A 637 12.20 18.49 -17.25
CA ILE A 637 10.77 18.64 -17.53
C ILE A 637 10.23 19.96 -16.92
N PRO A 638 9.79 20.96 -17.71
CA PRO A 638 9.35 22.24 -17.17
C PRO A 638 8.27 22.12 -16.08
N TRP A 639 8.57 22.62 -14.88
CA TRP A 639 7.57 22.70 -13.81
C TRP A 639 6.57 23.81 -14.13
N LYS A 640 5.29 23.45 -14.28
CA LYS A 640 4.20 24.40 -14.55
C LYS A 640 3.24 24.62 -13.37
N GLY A 641 3.58 24.11 -12.18
CA GLY A 641 2.71 24.19 -11.01
C GLY A 641 1.58 23.15 -11.01
N TYR A 642 0.79 23.13 -9.93
CA TYR A 642 -0.28 22.15 -9.70
C TYR A 642 -1.53 22.30 -10.60
N LEU A 643 -1.63 23.36 -11.42
CA LEU A 643 -2.94 23.86 -11.85
C LEU A 643 -3.20 23.95 -13.36
N ASP A 644 -2.19 23.92 -14.23
CA ASP A 644 -2.42 24.41 -15.60
C ASP A 644 -2.47 23.34 -16.71
N ASP A 645 -2.32 22.04 -16.45
CA ASP A 645 -2.32 21.00 -17.52
C ASP A 645 -2.72 19.57 -17.06
N GLN A 646 -2.90 18.64 -18.03
CA GLN A 646 -3.18 17.20 -17.87
C GLN A 646 -2.29 16.53 -16.79
N ILE A 647 -2.80 15.50 -16.08
CA ILE A 647 -2.05 14.64 -15.14
C ILE A 647 -0.70 14.23 -15.74
N GLY A 648 -0.65 14.02 -17.07
CA GLY A 648 0.52 13.65 -17.85
C GLY A 648 1.11 14.74 -18.77
N ASN A 649 1.14 16.02 -18.40
CA ASN A 649 2.05 16.95 -19.11
C ASN A 649 3.54 16.72 -18.77
N TYR A 650 3.77 15.78 -17.87
CA TYR A 650 5.01 15.05 -17.74
C TYR A 650 5.05 13.93 -18.77
N PRO A 651 6.11 13.82 -19.59
CA PRO A 651 6.29 12.69 -20.49
C PRO A 651 6.02 11.37 -19.77
N LEU A 652 5.01 10.63 -20.26
CA LEU A 652 4.72 9.30 -19.75
C LEU A 652 5.94 8.41 -19.98
N GLN A 653 6.27 7.62 -18.97
CA GLN A 653 7.31 6.62 -19.07
C GLN A 653 6.76 5.41 -19.80
N ASN A 654 7.40 5.08 -20.92
CA ASN A 654 7.08 3.89 -21.71
C ASN A 654 7.78 2.64 -21.17
N ASP A 655 8.92 2.83 -20.49
CA ASP A 655 9.67 1.78 -19.81
C ASP A 655 9.71 2.09 -18.31
N PRO A 656 9.04 1.28 -17.47
CA PRO A 656 9.03 1.48 -16.03
C PRO A 656 10.37 1.16 -15.35
N HIS A 657 11.35 0.66 -16.11
CA HIS A 657 12.71 0.40 -15.66
C HIS A 657 13.73 1.46 -16.13
N ASP A 658 13.26 2.56 -16.74
CA ASP A 658 14.16 3.63 -17.16
C ASP A 658 14.89 4.27 -15.97
N GLY A 659 16.18 4.56 -16.15
CA GLY A 659 17.10 5.03 -15.09
C GLY A 659 17.75 3.91 -14.27
N ASP A 660 18.97 4.17 -13.79
CA ASP A 660 19.80 3.25 -13.02
C ASP A 660 20.41 3.99 -11.83
N PHE A 661 19.97 3.61 -10.63
CA PHE A 661 20.33 4.22 -9.37
C PHE A 661 21.56 3.60 -8.70
N SER A 662 22.25 2.65 -9.37
CA SER A 662 23.57 2.21 -8.92
C SER A 662 24.56 3.38 -8.93
N LEU A 663 25.50 3.37 -7.99
CA LEU A 663 26.53 4.41 -7.90
C LEU A 663 27.62 4.15 -8.96
N GLN A 664 28.16 5.21 -9.56
CA GLN A 664 29.36 5.12 -10.39
C GLN A 664 30.63 5.08 -9.52
N PRO A 665 31.75 4.51 -10.03
CA PRO A 665 33.04 4.58 -9.35
C PRO A 665 33.42 6.03 -9.03
N GLY A 666 33.83 6.28 -7.77
CA GLY A 666 34.18 7.61 -7.29
C GLY A 666 33.00 8.45 -6.79
N SER A 667 31.79 7.87 -6.72
CA SER A 667 30.67 8.50 -6.02
C SER A 667 31.05 8.82 -4.57
N PRO A 668 30.70 10.02 -4.07
CA PRO A 668 30.94 10.41 -2.67
C PRO A 668 29.99 9.71 -1.69
N LEU A 669 29.08 8.85 -2.17
CA LEU A 669 28.12 8.11 -1.37
C LEU A 669 28.60 6.69 -1.02
N ILE A 670 29.71 6.25 -1.63
CA ILE A 670 30.34 4.97 -1.32
C ILE A 670 31.01 5.07 0.06
N ASP A 671 30.78 4.08 0.94
CA ASP A 671 31.31 4.03 2.31
C ASP A 671 30.96 5.26 3.17
N ALA A 672 29.84 5.94 2.87
CA ALA A 672 29.47 7.20 3.49
C ALA A 672 28.27 7.10 4.46
N GLY A 673 27.58 5.96 4.48
CA GLY A 673 26.38 5.74 5.28
C GLY A 673 26.66 5.27 6.71
N VAL A 674 25.62 5.33 7.54
CA VAL A 674 25.65 4.79 8.90
C VAL A 674 25.15 3.35 8.95
N LEU A 675 25.72 2.53 9.84
CA LEU A 675 25.18 1.20 10.14
C LEU A 675 23.80 1.32 10.81
N ILE A 676 22.80 0.70 10.20
CA ILE A 676 21.43 0.55 10.69
C ILE A 676 21.20 -0.94 10.89
N ARG A 677 21.20 -1.37 12.16
CA ARG A 677 21.06 -2.78 12.55
C ARG A 677 19.82 -3.40 11.91
N GLY A 678 20.00 -4.56 11.29
CA GLY A 678 18.96 -5.31 10.60
C GLY A 678 18.60 -4.80 9.20
N VAL A 679 19.23 -3.73 8.69
CA VAL A 679 18.92 -3.13 7.38
C VAL A 679 20.10 -3.20 6.41
N ASN A 680 21.31 -2.97 6.88
CA ASN A 680 22.52 -2.86 6.06
C ASN A 680 23.76 -3.47 6.74
N ASP A 681 23.60 -4.55 7.52
CA ASP A 681 24.73 -5.20 8.23
C ASP A 681 25.72 -5.94 7.31
N ASN A 682 25.42 -6.05 6.02
CA ASN A 682 26.14 -6.87 5.04
C ASN A 682 26.92 -6.06 4.00
N TYR A 683 27.41 -4.87 4.34
CA TYR A 683 28.27 -4.09 3.44
C TYR A 683 29.67 -4.74 3.30
N SER A 684 30.28 -4.66 2.11
CA SER A 684 31.54 -5.32 1.77
C SER A 684 32.80 -4.51 2.13
N SER A 685 32.64 -3.21 2.38
CA SER A 685 33.70 -2.21 2.47
C SER A 685 33.79 -1.55 3.86
N GLY A 686 34.20 -0.29 3.96
CA GLY A 686 34.44 0.41 5.23
C GLY A 686 33.17 0.79 6.00
N ALA A 687 32.10 1.11 5.29
CA ALA A 687 30.77 1.44 5.82
C ALA A 687 29.68 1.14 4.76
N PRO A 688 28.39 1.12 5.12
CA PRO A 688 27.31 1.02 4.14
C PRO A 688 27.29 2.21 3.18
N ASP A 689 26.82 2.01 1.96
CA ASP A 689 26.64 3.11 1.00
C ASP A 689 25.36 3.92 1.28
N ILE A 690 25.37 5.21 0.95
CA ILE A 690 24.15 6.03 0.96
C ILE A 690 23.33 5.75 -0.32
N GLY A 691 22.05 5.44 -0.16
CA GLY A 691 21.11 5.15 -1.25
C GLY A 691 20.49 3.75 -1.14
N ALA A 692 19.65 3.41 -2.12
CA ALA A 692 18.91 2.15 -2.15
C ALA A 692 19.77 0.91 -2.45
N LEU A 693 20.86 1.09 -3.19
CA LEU A 693 21.71 0.02 -3.71
C LEU A 693 23.15 0.23 -3.23
N GLU A 694 23.79 -0.83 -2.76
CA GLU A 694 25.24 -0.83 -2.54
C GLU A 694 25.97 -0.84 -3.91
N PHE A 695 27.12 -0.19 -3.98
CA PHE A 695 27.99 -0.09 -5.15
C PHE A 695 28.59 -1.46 -5.50
N GLU A 696 29.20 -2.11 -4.52
CA GLU A 696 29.63 -3.50 -4.66
C GLU A 696 28.45 -4.39 -4.28
N ARG A 697 27.81 -4.98 -5.29
CA ARG A 697 26.78 -6.00 -5.06
C ARG A 697 27.46 -7.24 -4.47
N ASP A 698 27.01 -7.68 -3.30
CA ASP A 698 27.29 -9.04 -2.83
C ASP A 698 26.98 -10.03 -3.96
N ASN A 699 27.97 -10.85 -4.35
CA ASN A 699 27.81 -11.93 -5.33
C ASN A 699 26.84 -13.01 -4.86
#